data_AF-A0A969Y467-F1
#
_entry.id   AF-A0A969Y467-F1
#
_cell.length_a   1.000
_cell.length_b   1.000
_cell.length_c   1.000
_cell.angle_alpha   90.00
_cell.angle_beta   90.00
_cell.angle_gamma   90.00
#
_symmetry.space_group_name_H-M   'P 1'
#
loop_
_entity.id
_entity.type
_entity.pdbx_description
1 polymer ?
#
loop_
_entity_poly.entity_id
_entity_poly.type
_entity_poly.pdbx_seq_one_letter_code
_entity_poly.pdbx_strand_id
1 'polypeptide(L)'
;MQQPAETAKPQPTNNNNDKETLFQWTAEDLKILEETQLRTAIVQPQVDAIFPDKTLEQQYEEIAHNQQKPVDQLDEKEKEEASLRLSKTKRDKQNLIFNITQKEISDQDFAEYITALRDLSISILPSQSELTPANMRQWTGVCATADQAKFNQSLASQWKSKFMSEIDEPTAQERVQDFQKVLIEISGSNRYSRPTAKKPEEFINFFNAFSELYEHHYLVTAQRPKDELDKNFMSGATQSGLYSNNPDQIKLMLQIYKEVANYFDRDIGAKFAEAISSYTRNHDLTAEKLRGLIDRLLPAMQNNDPQVEILLKSGNIWGMRRGDFGVGDYLCHAYASQVSSENLNELLLAAREVPATSLAKLEQNRLDGLIMAKPFGILRDCIHDQRPYVNELITSMLHYYDTNDKSQLEQVIPKADYFNSAERIQLLFNKEKYEMEIEERNASRKKVKPIDVLRRLAENTKPVSDFPPTTSDKELNQQLQTLEQAKINGVLSNKEVLANAINYLNQELSTMMEEKVIGIEPNHIMAISWLERQATELLRNISFEDQWGAYKQDWFISLLKFHELIGSPQYNEQEFQNYIQSLISANSPLEAYKLIGRRILENIKALAALYKKKGRTDLGALWSGNLTHELVGLIDLKPATTKFGQNLRAETAQQNIEPGYHPGD
;
A
#
# COMPACT_ATOMS: atom_id res chain seq x y z
N MET A 1 -12.29 -25.59 -80.89
CA MET A 1 -12.51 -26.74 -80.00
C MET A 1 -11.72 -26.52 -78.72
N GLN A 2 -12.25 -26.97 -77.59
CA GLN A 2 -11.86 -26.61 -76.22
C GLN A 2 -10.38 -26.88 -75.85
N GLN A 3 -9.85 -25.95 -75.02
CA GLN A 3 -8.87 -26.10 -73.92
C GLN A 3 -7.42 -26.58 -74.23
N PRO A 4 -6.45 -26.46 -73.29
CA PRO A 4 -5.92 -25.23 -72.63
C PRO A 4 -4.36 -25.27 -72.45
N ALA A 5 -3.73 -24.19 -71.99
CA ALA A 5 -2.55 -24.19 -71.09
C ALA A 5 -2.18 -22.77 -70.61
N GLU A 6 -1.60 -22.71 -69.41
CA GLU A 6 -1.22 -21.57 -68.58
C GLU A 6 -0.13 -20.65 -69.18
N THR A 7 -0.09 -19.37 -68.77
CA THR A 7 0.97 -18.74 -67.94
C THR A 7 0.91 -17.20 -67.95
N ALA A 8 1.57 -16.61 -66.94
CA ALA A 8 1.96 -15.22 -66.75
C ALA A 8 1.07 -14.35 -65.83
N LYS A 9 1.47 -14.31 -64.54
CA LYS A 9 1.07 -13.28 -63.56
C LYS A 9 1.72 -11.93 -63.92
N PRO A 10 1.00 -10.80 -63.90
CA PRO A 10 1.61 -9.47 -63.95
C PRO A 10 2.20 -9.07 -62.59
N GLN A 11 3.39 -8.47 -62.62
CA GLN A 11 4.06 -7.87 -61.46
C GLN A 11 3.24 -6.69 -60.88
N PRO A 12 3.19 -6.52 -59.54
CA PRO A 12 2.63 -5.32 -58.93
C PRO A 12 3.61 -4.15 -59.05
N THR A 13 3.10 -3.02 -59.53
CA THR A 13 3.74 -1.71 -59.56
C THR A 13 4.12 -1.26 -58.15
N ASN A 14 5.42 -1.06 -57.92
CA ASN A 14 5.96 -0.52 -56.67
C ASN A 14 5.94 1.01 -56.73
N ASN A 15 4.83 1.63 -56.32
CA ASN A 15 4.75 3.07 -56.06
C ASN A 15 5.05 3.30 -54.57
N ASN A 16 6.34 3.28 -54.21
CA ASN A 16 6.79 3.74 -52.90
C ASN A 16 6.83 5.28 -52.91
N ASN A 17 5.67 5.88 -52.68
CA ASN A 17 5.50 7.26 -52.25
C ASN A 17 4.95 7.22 -50.82
N ASP A 18 5.78 6.77 -49.87
CA ASP A 18 5.55 7.08 -48.45
C ASP A 18 6.78 7.78 -47.91
N LYS A 19 6.52 9.02 -47.50
CA LYS A 19 7.45 10.06 -47.13
C LYS A 19 8.25 9.64 -45.90
N GLU A 20 9.56 9.61 -46.04
CA GLU A 20 10.47 9.96 -44.96
C GLU A 20 10.05 11.35 -44.45
N THR A 21 9.36 11.39 -43.33
CA THR A 21 9.27 12.61 -42.52
C THR A 21 10.69 12.89 -42.01
N LEU A 22 11.47 13.62 -42.81
CA LEU A 22 12.70 14.27 -42.36
C LEU A 22 12.37 15.09 -41.11
N PHE A 23 12.96 14.69 -39.99
CA PHE A 23 12.88 15.42 -38.73
C PHE A 23 13.46 16.82 -38.96
N GLN A 24 12.59 17.84 -39.08
CA GLN A 24 13.03 19.23 -39.19
C GLN A 24 13.29 19.76 -37.78
N TRP A 25 14.56 20.04 -37.49
CA TRP A 25 14.99 20.66 -36.25
C TRP A 25 14.34 22.04 -36.13
N THR A 26 13.73 22.33 -34.99
CA THR A 26 13.17 23.65 -34.73
C THR A 26 14.31 24.65 -34.47
N ALA A 27 14.01 25.95 -34.56
CA ALA A 27 14.98 26.99 -34.21
C ALA A 27 15.46 26.87 -32.75
N GLU A 28 14.61 26.33 -31.86
CA GLU A 28 14.96 26.04 -30.47
C GLU A 28 15.93 24.86 -30.37
N ASP A 29 15.70 23.79 -31.12
CA ASP A 29 16.60 22.63 -31.13
C ASP A 29 18.00 22.99 -31.65
N LEU A 30 18.08 23.87 -32.66
CA LEU A 30 19.34 24.39 -33.18
C LEU A 30 20.08 25.26 -32.16
N LYS A 31 19.36 26.09 -31.42
CA LYS A 31 19.93 26.92 -30.36
C LYS A 31 20.48 26.07 -29.21
N ILE A 32 19.74 25.05 -28.77
CA ILE A 32 20.19 24.09 -27.76
C ILE A 32 21.45 23.34 -28.23
N LEU A 33 21.51 22.99 -29.52
CA LEU A 33 22.66 22.34 -30.11
C LEU A 33 23.91 23.25 -30.12
N GLU A 34 23.75 24.51 -30.52
CA GLU A 34 24.83 25.51 -30.50
C GLU A 34 25.34 25.77 -29.08
N GLU A 35 24.43 25.97 -28.11
CA GLU A 35 24.78 26.13 -26.69
C GLU A 35 25.53 24.89 -26.16
N THR A 36 25.06 23.69 -26.49
CA THR A 36 25.73 22.44 -26.11
C THR A 36 27.14 22.35 -26.71
N GLN A 37 27.33 22.74 -27.97
CA GLN A 37 28.65 22.73 -28.61
C GLN A 37 29.62 23.72 -27.95
N LEU A 38 29.16 24.95 -27.66
CA LEU A 38 29.97 25.96 -26.98
C LEU A 38 30.40 25.50 -25.59
N ARG A 39 29.46 24.95 -24.80
CA ARG A 39 29.76 24.45 -23.46
C ARG A 39 30.65 23.20 -23.50
N THR A 40 30.51 22.34 -24.52
CA THR A 40 31.41 21.20 -24.74
C THR A 40 32.85 21.67 -24.93
N ALA A 41 33.07 22.75 -25.69
CA ALA A 41 34.40 23.32 -25.91
C ALA A 41 35.07 23.84 -24.63
N ILE A 42 34.29 24.19 -23.61
CA ILE A 42 34.77 24.60 -22.28
C ILE A 42 35.08 23.39 -21.40
N VAL A 43 34.20 22.38 -21.39
CA VAL A 43 34.27 21.20 -20.52
C VAL A 43 35.34 20.20 -20.99
N GLN A 44 35.41 19.95 -22.30
CA GLN A 44 36.25 18.91 -22.90
C GLN A 44 37.73 19.02 -22.50
N PRO A 45 38.42 20.17 -22.62
CA PRO A 45 39.84 20.28 -22.27
C PRO A 45 40.13 19.97 -20.81
N GLN A 46 39.18 20.27 -19.92
CA GLN A 46 39.31 20.06 -18.48
C GLN A 46 39.15 18.58 -18.11
N VAL A 47 38.21 17.89 -18.77
CA VAL A 47 38.07 16.43 -18.63
C VAL A 47 39.26 15.70 -19.26
N ASP A 48 39.78 16.18 -20.39
CA ASP A 48 40.98 15.64 -21.05
C ASP A 48 42.22 15.73 -20.18
N ALA A 49 42.36 16.82 -19.41
CA ALA A 49 43.47 17.00 -18.47
C ALA A 49 43.45 15.96 -17.34
N ILE A 50 42.28 15.47 -16.95
CA ILE A 50 42.12 14.41 -15.93
C ILE A 50 42.27 13.02 -16.56
N PHE A 51 41.72 12.83 -17.76
CA PHE A 51 41.69 11.56 -18.48
C PHE A 51 42.30 11.70 -19.87
N PRO A 52 43.65 11.71 -19.99
CA PRO A 52 44.31 11.77 -21.28
C PRO A 52 43.94 10.55 -22.13
N ASP A 53 43.79 10.75 -23.44
CA ASP A 53 43.48 9.65 -24.36
C ASP A 53 44.65 8.67 -24.42
N LYS A 54 44.37 7.41 -24.07
CA LYS A 54 45.33 6.33 -24.23
C LYS A 54 45.29 5.77 -25.65
N THR A 55 46.43 5.38 -26.18
CA THR A 55 46.50 4.61 -27.44
C THR A 55 46.19 3.13 -27.18
N LEU A 56 45.96 2.37 -28.24
CA LEU A 56 45.71 0.93 -28.13
C LEU A 56 46.97 0.20 -27.64
N GLU A 57 48.15 0.67 -28.06
CA GLU A 57 49.45 0.17 -27.62
C GLU A 57 49.65 0.38 -26.12
N GLN A 58 49.28 1.54 -25.58
CA GLN A 58 49.32 1.81 -24.14
C GLN A 58 48.37 0.89 -23.34
N GLN A 59 47.23 0.51 -23.92
CA GLN A 59 46.33 -0.47 -23.29
C GLN A 59 46.90 -1.88 -23.32
N TYR A 60 47.58 -2.26 -24.40
CA TYR A 60 48.32 -3.52 -24.46
C TYR A 60 49.44 -3.56 -23.42
N GLU A 61 50.21 -2.48 -23.28
CA GLU A 61 51.25 -2.35 -22.26
C GLU A 61 50.70 -2.52 -20.84
N GLU A 62 49.52 -1.97 -20.54
CA GLU A 62 48.87 -2.12 -19.24
C GLU A 62 48.40 -3.55 -18.97
N ILE A 63 47.79 -4.23 -19.94
CA ILE A 63 47.36 -5.63 -19.76
C ILE A 63 48.59 -6.53 -19.62
N ALA A 64 49.59 -6.33 -20.46
CA ALA A 64 50.87 -7.02 -20.41
C ALA A 64 51.55 -6.85 -19.03
N HIS A 65 51.58 -5.62 -18.50
CA HIS A 65 52.10 -5.34 -17.17
C HIS A 65 51.31 -6.05 -16.06
N ASN A 66 49.98 -5.96 -16.08
CA ASN A 66 49.12 -6.58 -15.07
C ASN A 66 49.22 -8.12 -15.08
N GLN A 67 49.45 -8.71 -16.24
CA GLN A 67 49.63 -10.15 -16.40
C GLN A 67 51.10 -10.59 -16.33
N GLN A 68 52.02 -9.66 -16.05
CA GLN A 68 53.45 -9.89 -15.92
C GLN A 68 54.06 -10.61 -17.13
N LYS A 69 53.65 -10.23 -18.35
CA LYS A 69 54.17 -10.79 -19.60
C LYS A 69 54.44 -9.71 -20.65
N PRO A 70 55.30 -9.98 -21.64
CA PRO A 70 55.54 -9.05 -22.75
C PRO A 70 54.31 -8.82 -23.64
N VAL A 71 54.19 -7.62 -24.23
CA VAL A 71 53.06 -7.24 -25.11
C VAL A 71 52.92 -8.15 -26.34
N ASP A 72 54.04 -8.61 -26.90
CA ASP A 72 54.11 -9.54 -28.03
C ASP A 72 53.61 -10.96 -27.68
N GLN A 73 53.40 -11.25 -26.40
CA GLN A 73 52.86 -12.52 -25.90
C GLN A 73 51.39 -12.42 -25.47
N LEU A 74 50.71 -11.30 -25.74
CA LEU A 74 49.26 -11.18 -25.57
C LEU A 74 48.54 -12.03 -26.62
N ASP A 75 47.58 -12.83 -26.18
CA ASP A 75 46.70 -13.58 -27.06
C ASP A 75 45.61 -12.69 -27.68
N GLU A 76 44.85 -13.23 -28.63
CA GLU A 76 43.80 -12.47 -29.32
C GLU A 76 42.66 -12.04 -28.37
N LYS A 77 42.38 -12.81 -27.32
CA LYS A 77 41.34 -12.47 -26.35
C LYS A 77 41.75 -11.28 -25.49
N GLU A 78 43.02 -11.19 -25.12
CA GLU A 78 43.58 -10.09 -24.34
C GLU A 78 43.72 -8.81 -25.17
N LYS A 79 44.04 -8.95 -26.46
CA LYS A 79 44.02 -7.81 -27.38
C LYS A 79 42.59 -7.30 -27.63
N GLU A 80 41.62 -8.20 -27.69
CA GLU A 80 40.20 -7.86 -27.77
C GLU A 80 39.74 -7.16 -26.47
N GLU A 81 40.17 -7.66 -25.31
CA GLU A 81 39.91 -7.02 -24.01
C GLU A 81 40.47 -5.60 -23.94
N ALA A 82 41.71 -5.37 -24.40
CA ALA A 82 42.30 -4.03 -24.46
C ALA A 82 41.49 -3.09 -25.35
N SER A 83 41.05 -3.58 -26.52
CA SER A 83 40.24 -2.82 -27.48
C SER A 83 38.88 -2.47 -26.89
N LEU A 84 38.25 -3.41 -26.19
CA LEU A 84 36.99 -3.21 -25.49
C LEU A 84 37.14 -2.21 -24.34
N ARG A 85 38.22 -2.31 -23.55
CA ARG A 85 38.54 -1.38 -22.46
C ARG A 85 38.78 0.03 -22.98
N LEU A 86 39.50 0.19 -24.08
CA LEU A 86 39.72 1.47 -24.73
C LEU A 86 38.40 2.10 -25.21
N SER A 87 37.59 1.32 -25.93
CA SER A 87 36.29 1.76 -26.45
C SER A 87 35.35 2.17 -25.32
N LYS A 88 35.30 1.38 -24.24
CA LYS A 88 34.51 1.67 -23.04
C LYS A 88 34.96 2.97 -22.37
N THR A 89 36.26 3.15 -22.14
CA THR A 89 36.82 4.37 -21.53
C THR A 89 36.51 5.61 -22.36
N LYS A 90 36.67 5.54 -23.70
CA LYS A 90 36.31 6.65 -24.60
C LYS A 90 34.82 6.99 -24.50
N ARG A 91 33.95 5.99 -24.51
CA ARG A 91 32.50 6.17 -24.36
C ARG A 91 32.15 6.79 -23.01
N ASP A 92 32.72 6.30 -21.91
CA ASP A 92 32.45 6.80 -20.58
C ASP A 92 32.93 8.25 -20.40
N LYS A 93 34.07 8.60 -21.00
CA LYS A 93 34.60 9.96 -21.07
C LYS A 93 33.67 10.90 -21.84
N GLN A 94 33.24 10.51 -23.05
CA GLN A 94 32.29 11.31 -23.83
C GLN A 94 30.95 11.51 -23.11
N ASN A 95 30.44 10.47 -22.46
CA ASN A 95 29.23 10.58 -21.64
C ASN A 95 29.42 11.48 -20.41
N LEU A 96 30.60 11.47 -19.78
CA LEU A 96 30.93 12.39 -18.68
C LEU A 96 30.89 13.85 -19.16
N ILE A 97 31.57 14.15 -20.26
CA ILE A 97 31.58 15.49 -20.87
C ILE A 97 30.15 15.93 -21.18
N PHE A 98 29.41 15.10 -21.91
CA PHE A 98 28.02 15.39 -22.25
C PHE A 98 27.18 15.68 -20.99
N ASN A 99 27.23 14.82 -19.97
CA ASN A 99 26.46 14.99 -18.74
C ASN A 99 26.78 16.29 -17.99
N ILE A 100 28.05 16.71 -17.97
CA ILE A 100 28.48 17.97 -17.35
C ILE A 100 27.96 19.15 -18.17
N THR A 101 28.05 19.06 -19.50
CA THR A 101 27.61 20.10 -20.44
C THR A 101 26.11 20.39 -20.32
N GLN A 102 25.32 19.40 -19.89
CA GLN A 102 23.87 19.54 -19.66
C GLN A 102 23.50 20.12 -18.29
N LYS A 103 24.48 20.49 -17.44
CA LYS A 103 24.19 21.05 -16.11
C LYS A 103 23.79 22.51 -16.16
N GLU A 104 22.90 22.94 -15.29
CA GLU A 104 22.55 24.36 -15.09
C GLU A 104 23.59 25.05 -14.19
N ILE A 105 24.84 25.08 -14.64
CA ILE A 105 25.98 25.71 -13.95
C ILE A 105 26.52 26.82 -14.86
N SER A 106 26.94 27.94 -14.28
CA SER A 106 27.61 29.01 -15.03
C SER A 106 28.87 28.48 -15.71
N ASP A 107 29.16 28.95 -16.92
CA ASP A 107 30.33 28.49 -17.68
C ASP A 107 31.66 28.72 -16.94
N GLN A 108 31.72 29.72 -16.07
CA GLN A 108 32.88 30.05 -15.24
C GLN A 108 33.12 29.04 -14.10
N ASP A 109 32.07 28.34 -13.67
CA ASP A 109 32.10 27.45 -12.51
C ASP A 109 32.36 25.98 -12.89
N PHE A 110 32.44 25.68 -14.20
CA PHE A 110 32.69 24.31 -14.67
C PHE A 110 34.00 23.71 -14.13
N ALA A 111 35.07 24.51 -14.03
CA ALA A 111 36.35 24.05 -13.52
C ALA A 111 36.29 23.63 -12.05
N GLU A 112 35.59 24.42 -11.25
CA GLU A 112 35.37 24.10 -9.85
C GLU A 112 34.50 22.84 -9.71
N TYR A 113 33.44 22.74 -10.51
CA TYR A 113 32.55 21.57 -10.50
C TYR A 113 33.29 20.28 -10.90
N ILE A 114 34.06 20.30 -12.01
CA ILE A 114 34.83 19.15 -12.49
C ILE A 114 35.86 18.71 -11.44
N THR A 115 36.55 19.67 -10.82
CA THR A 115 37.52 19.39 -9.74
C THR A 115 36.82 18.76 -8.54
N ALA A 116 35.68 19.30 -8.11
CA ALA A 116 34.92 18.74 -6.99
C ALA A 116 34.41 17.31 -7.27
N LEU A 117 33.99 17.00 -8.51
CA LEU A 117 33.60 15.63 -8.90
C LEU A 117 34.79 14.66 -8.90
N ARG A 118 35.97 15.12 -9.33
CA ARG A 118 37.21 14.34 -9.27
C ARG A 118 37.56 14.01 -7.82
N ASP A 119 37.57 15.02 -6.97
CA ASP A 119 37.97 14.87 -5.57
C ASP A 119 36.99 13.99 -4.78
N LEU A 120 35.68 14.12 -5.05
CA LEU A 120 34.67 13.18 -4.56
C LEU A 120 34.97 11.74 -5.01
N SER A 121 35.26 11.52 -6.28
CA SER A 121 35.54 10.18 -6.81
C SER A 121 36.77 9.56 -6.14
N ILE A 122 37.85 10.31 -6.02
CA ILE A 122 39.08 9.85 -5.36
C ILE A 122 38.83 9.55 -3.88
N SER A 123 38.01 10.37 -3.21
CA SER A 123 37.76 10.23 -1.77
C SER A 123 37.13 8.90 -1.37
N ILE A 124 36.35 8.27 -2.27
CA ILE A 124 35.68 6.99 -1.99
C ILE A 124 36.39 5.77 -2.60
N LEU A 125 37.25 5.96 -3.60
CA LEU A 125 37.93 4.83 -4.25
C LEU A 125 38.87 4.09 -3.28
N PRO A 126 39.03 2.76 -3.42
CA PRO A 126 40.05 2.00 -2.72
C PRO A 126 41.46 2.56 -2.98
N SER A 127 42.38 2.41 -2.02
CA SER A 127 43.68 3.10 -2.05
C SER A 127 44.58 2.76 -3.24
N GLN A 128 44.32 1.65 -3.95
CA GLN A 128 45.07 1.21 -5.13
C GLN A 128 44.26 1.31 -6.45
N SER A 129 43.02 1.80 -6.38
CA SER A 129 42.16 1.93 -7.55
C SER A 129 42.52 3.16 -8.39
N GLU A 130 42.64 2.95 -9.70
CA GLU A 130 42.74 4.06 -10.65
C GLU A 130 41.40 4.78 -10.81
N LEU A 131 41.45 6.11 -10.88
CA LEU A 131 40.28 6.92 -11.22
C LEU A 131 39.93 6.72 -12.70
N THR A 132 38.68 6.38 -12.99
CA THR A 132 38.17 6.28 -14.37
C THR A 132 37.09 7.33 -14.66
N PRO A 133 36.84 7.66 -15.96
CA PRO A 133 35.73 8.54 -16.33
C PRO A 133 34.38 8.01 -15.84
N ALA A 134 34.21 6.69 -15.78
CA ALA A 134 33.00 6.06 -15.28
C ALA A 134 32.75 6.39 -13.80
N ASN A 135 33.79 6.38 -12.96
CA ASN A 135 33.69 6.74 -11.55
C ASN A 135 33.21 8.19 -11.38
N MET A 136 33.78 9.14 -12.14
CA MET A 136 33.35 10.54 -12.10
C MET A 136 31.92 10.72 -12.63
N ARG A 137 31.57 10.03 -13.72
CA ARG A 137 30.26 10.15 -14.37
C ARG A 137 29.11 9.77 -13.45
N GLN A 138 29.30 8.77 -12.59
CA GLN A 138 28.25 8.31 -11.67
C GLN A 138 27.76 9.45 -10.75
N TRP A 139 28.60 10.43 -10.45
CA TRP A 139 28.26 11.55 -9.58
C TRP A 139 27.47 12.66 -10.25
N THR A 140 27.49 12.75 -11.59
CA THR A 140 26.77 13.83 -12.30
C THR A 140 25.26 13.73 -12.06
N GLY A 141 24.72 12.54 -11.78
CA GLY A 141 23.30 12.38 -11.43
C GLY A 141 22.94 13.02 -10.08
N VAL A 142 23.79 12.84 -9.07
CA VAL A 142 23.53 13.23 -7.67
C VAL A 142 24.02 14.63 -7.32
N CYS A 143 25.05 15.15 -8.01
CA CYS A 143 25.63 16.47 -7.77
C CYS A 143 25.20 17.46 -8.85
N ALA A 144 24.36 18.44 -8.51
CA ALA A 144 23.98 19.53 -9.40
C ALA A 144 24.98 20.69 -9.39
N THR A 145 25.75 20.87 -8.31
CA THR A 145 26.70 21.97 -8.11
C THR A 145 28.02 21.48 -7.52
N ALA A 146 29.05 22.34 -7.54
CA ALA A 146 30.35 22.05 -6.91
C ALA A 146 30.22 21.87 -5.39
N ASP A 147 29.42 22.70 -4.73
CA ASP A 147 29.17 22.60 -3.29
C ASP A 147 28.52 21.28 -2.90
N GLN A 148 27.60 20.77 -3.72
CA GLN A 148 27.01 19.45 -3.49
C GLN A 148 28.03 18.32 -3.64
N ALA A 149 28.96 18.43 -4.60
CA ALA A 149 30.05 17.48 -4.76
C ALA A 149 31.01 17.51 -3.56
N LYS A 150 31.39 18.69 -3.07
CA LYS A 150 32.21 18.86 -1.85
C LYS A 150 31.49 18.33 -0.60
N PHE A 151 30.19 18.60 -0.47
CA PHE A 151 29.38 18.04 0.60
C PHE A 151 29.39 16.51 0.57
N ASN A 152 29.13 15.90 -0.59
CA ASN A 152 29.17 14.45 -0.76
C ASN A 152 30.58 13.86 -0.56
N GLN A 153 31.65 14.61 -0.85
CA GLN A 153 33.03 14.21 -0.59
C GLN A 153 33.29 14.05 0.92
N SER A 154 32.70 14.91 1.75
CA SER A 154 32.78 14.77 3.21
C SER A 154 32.07 13.50 3.70
N LEU A 155 30.95 13.12 3.09
CA LEU A 155 30.22 11.88 3.39
C LEU A 155 30.98 10.65 2.89
N ALA A 156 31.60 10.74 1.72
CA ALA A 156 32.45 9.70 1.17
C ALA A 156 33.64 9.40 2.09
N SER A 157 34.28 10.43 2.63
CA SER A 157 35.38 10.28 3.58
C SER A 157 34.93 9.58 4.86
N GLN A 158 33.73 9.90 5.37
CA GLN A 158 33.12 9.22 6.52
C GLN A 158 32.78 7.76 6.22
N TRP A 159 32.24 7.46 5.04
CA TRP A 159 31.93 6.10 4.62
C TRP A 159 33.19 5.25 4.48
N LYS A 160 34.22 5.79 3.81
CA LYS A 160 35.49 5.11 3.60
C LYS A 160 36.19 4.77 4.91
N SER A 161 36.27 5.72 5.85
CA SER A 161 36.90 5.48 7.15
C SER A 161 36.17 4.39 7.95
N LYS A 162 34.83 4.38 7.89
CA LYS A 162 34.00 3.43 8.62
C LYS A 162 33.98 2.03 7.99
N PHE A 163 33.93 1.94 6.66
CA PHE A 163 33.61 0.70 5.95
C PHE A 163 34.67 0.20 4.99
N MET A 164 35.82 0.86 4.82
CA MET A 164 36.80 0.42 3.81
C MET A 164 38.20 0.17 4.39
N SER A 165 38.33 0.19 5.71
CA SER A 165 39.57 -0.14 6.40
C SER A 165 39.76 -1.66 6.43
N GLU A 166 40.94 -2.14 6.02
CA GLU A 166 41.38 -3.54 6.18
C GLU A 166 40.52 -4.61 5.47
N ILE A 167 39.99 -4.31 4.28
CA ILE A 167 39.20 -5.24 3.47
C ILE A 167 39.84 -5.50 2.10
N ASP A 168 39.44 -6.61 1.45
CA ASP A 168 39.86 -6.94 0.09
C ASP A 168 39.24 -6.00 -0.96
N GLU A 169 39.91 -5.88 -2.11
CA GLU A 169 39.52 -4.97 -3.20
C GLU A 169 38.10 -5.26 -3.74
N PRO A 170 37.68 -6.51 -4.01
CA PRO A 170 36.28 -6.81 -4.39
C PRO A 170 35.25 -6.29 -3.38
N THR A 171 35.45 -6.54 -2.09
CA THR A 171 34.56 -6.03 -1.03
C THR A 171 34.59 -4.51 -0.97
N ALA A 172 35.75 -3.88 -1.15
CA ALA A 172 35.86 -2.43 -1.18
C ALA A 172 35.06 -1.83 -2.35
N GLN A 173 35.14 -2.43 -3.53
CA GLN A 173 34.37 -2.01 -4.71
C GLN A 173 32.86 -2.16 -4.51
N GLU A 174 32.41 -3.25 -3.89
CA GLU A 174 31.00 -3.41 -3.50
C GLU A 174 30.54 -2.27 -2.58
N ARG A 175 31.34 -1.92 -1.57
CA ARG A 175 31.01 -0.85 -0.62
C ARG A 175 31.03 0.54 -1.25
N VAL A 176 31.79 0.76 -2.34
CA VAL A 176 31.68 1.99 -3.16
C VAL A 176 30.33 2.05 -3.87
N GLN A 177 29.87 0.92 -4.44
CA GLN A 177 28.57 0.85 -5.11
C GLN A 177 27.41 1.06 -4.13
N ASP A 178 27.52 0.52 -2.92
CA ASP A 178 26.52 0.73 -1.86
C ASP A 178 26.44 2.21 -1.45
N PHE A 179 27.59 2.89 -1.28
CA PHE A 179 27.62 4.35 -1.03
C PHE A 179 26.96 5.14 -2.16
N GLN A 180 27.25 4.80 -3.41
CA GLN A 180 26.62 5.42 -4.59
C GLN A 180 25.10 5.27 -4.56
N LYS A 181 24.63 4.06 -4.30
CA LYS A 181 23.21 3.74 -4.20
C LYS A 181 22.53 4.57 -3.11
N VAL A 182 23.15 4.70 -1.94
CA VAL A 182 22.64 5.53 -0.83
C VAL A 182 22.47 6.99 -1.28
N LEU A 183 23.49 7.60 -1.91
CA LEU A 183 23.37 8.98 -2.37
C LEU A 183 22.31 9.16 -3.47
N ILE A 184 22.18 8.20 -4.38
CA ILE A 184 21.15 8.21 -5.43
C ILE A 184 19.75 8.18 -4.81
N GLU A 185 19.53 7.29 -3.85
CA GLU A 185 18.24 7.11 -3.19
C GLU A 185 17.84 8.32 -2.33
N ILE A 186 18.75 8.86 -1.51
CA ILE A 186 18.47 10.05 -0.68
C ILE A 186 18.19 11.28 -1.57
N SER A 187 18.96 11.45 -2.64
CA SER A 187 18.78 12.57 -3.58
C SER A 187 17.56 12.42 -4.47
N GLY A 188 17.00 11.20 -4.60
CA GLY A 188 15.94 10.87 -5.55
C GLY A 188 16.31 11.13 -7.01
N SER A 189 17.61 11.13 -7.33
CA SER A 189 18.12 11.40 -8.70
C SER A 189 17.64 10.39 -9.74
N ASN A 190 17.21 9.21 -9.31
CA ASN A 190 16.62 8.15 -10.13
C ASN A 190 15.09 8.26 -10.30
N ARG A 191 14.44 9.30 -9.76
CA ARG A 191 12.97 9.46 -9.76
C ARG A 191 12.54 10.55 -10.75
N TYR A 192 11.37 10.35 -11.36
CA TYR A 192 10.72 11.33 -12.23
C TYR A 192 9.30 11.67 -11.72
N SER A 193 8.94 12.94 -11.55
CA SER A 193 9.82 14.11 -11.59
C SER A 193 10.84 14.07 -10.45
N ARG A 194 12.01 14.68 -10.66
CA ARG A 194 13.06 14.72 -9.64
C ARG A 194 12.55 15.52 -8.43
N PRO A 195 12.69 15.01 -7.20
CA PRO A 195 12.25 15.75 -6.02
C PRO A 195 13.11 16.99 -5.79
N THR A 196 12.58 17.95 -5.04
CA THR A 196 13.36 19.07 -4.54
C THR A 196 14.52 18.58 -3.68
N ALA A 197 15.67 19.26 -3.80
CA ALA A 197 16.85 18.92 -3.02
C ALA A 197 16.55 19.04 -1.52
N LYS A 198 16.91 18.01 -0.75
CA LYS A 198 16.80 18.03 0.71
C LYS A 198 17.77 19.03 1.32
N LYS A 199 17.43 19.57 2.49
CA LYS A 199 18.38 20.39 3.27
C LYS A 199 19.57 19.52 3.69
N PRO A 200 20.77 20.10 3.87
CA PRO A 200 21.95 19.35 4.29
C PRO A 200 21.75 18.54 5.57
N GLU A 201 21.06 19.09 6.57
CA GLU A 201 20.76 18.40 7.84
C GLU A 201 19.87 17.17 7.65
N GLU A 202 18.82 17.28 6.83
CA GLU A 202 17.94 16.15 6.49
C GLU A 202 18.72 15.07 5.74
N PHE A 203 19.58 15.48 4.80
CA PHE A 203 20.43 14.57 4.03
C PHE A 203 21.38 13.79 4.94
N ILE A 204 22.03 14.46 5.90
CA ILE A 204 22.90 13.84 6.90
C ILE A 204 22.12 12.84 7.76
N ASN A 205 20.89 13.20 8.20
CA ASN A 205 20.07 12.30 9.01
C ASN A 205 19.72 11.00 8.27
N PHE A 206 19.37 11.09 6.99
CA PHE A 206 19.18 9.91 6.14
C PHE A 206 20.48 9.13 5.96
N PHE A 207 21.59 9.80 5.64
CA PHE A 207 22.89 9.17 5.44
C PHE A 207 23.36 8.39 6.67
N ASN A 208 23.17 8.95 7.87
CA ASN A 208 23.50 8.29 9.13
C ASN A 208 22.63 7.05 9.35
N ALA A 209 21.32 7.15 9.11
CA ALA A 209 20.41 6.00 9.24
C ALA A 209 20.75 4.86 8.25
N PHE A 210 21.10 5.19 7.00
CA PHE A 210 21.62 4.22 6.04
C PHE A 210 22.96 3.63 6.49
N SER A 211 23.87 4.45 7.01
CA SER A 211 25.17 3.98 7.49
C SER A 211 25.03 2.98 8.63
N GLU A 212 24.13 3.21 9.60
CA GLU A 212 23.83 2.24 10.66
C GLU A 212 23.24 0.93 10.11
N LEU A 213 22.37 1.03 9.08
CA LEU A 213 21.79 -0.14 8.41
C LEU A 213 22.86 -0.99 7.71
N TYR A 214 23.72 -0.36 6.91
CA TYR A 214 24.79 -1.04 6.19
C TYR A 214 25.86 -1.60 7.13
N GLU A 215 26.17 -0.91 8.23
CA GLU A 215 27.06 -1.43 9.27
C GLU A 215 26.57 -2.79 9.79
N HIS A 216 25.28 -2.88 10.15
CA HIS A 216 24.70 -4.14 10.58
C HIS A 216 24.67 -5.19 9.45
N HIS A 217 24.30 -4.79 8.23
CA HIS A 217 24.29 -5.68 7.08
C HIS A 217 25.67 -6.29 6.80
N TYR A 218 26.75 -5.51 6.86
CA TYR A 218 28.10 -6.01 6.68
C TYR A 218 28.55 -6.93 7.81
N LEU A 219 28.17 -6.65 9.06
CA LEU A 219 28.44 -7.53 10.20
C LEU A 219 27.79 -8.90 10.03
N VAL A 220 26.54 -8.93 9.57
CA VAL A 220 25.78 -10.17 9.33
C VAL A 220 26.38 -10.95 8.15
N THR A 221 26.69 -10.26 7.06
CA THR A 221 27.16 -10.90 5.81
C THR A 221 28.64 -11.29 5.83
N ALA A 222 29.40 -10.78 6.79
CA ALA A 222 30.73 -11.30 7.09
C ALA A 222 30.68 -12.69 7.77
N GLN A 223 29.57 -13.04 8.42
CA GLN A 223 29.42 -14.30 9.15
C GLN A 223 28.75 -15.39 8.30
N ARG A 224 27.97 -15.01 7.28
CA ARG A 224 27.25 -15.93 6.38
C ARG A 224 26.95 -15.28 5.02
N PRO A 225 26.72 -16.09 3.97
CA PRO A 225 26.30 -15.56 2.67
C PRO A 225 25.00 -14.74 2.76
N LYS A 226 24.90 -13.73 1.88
CA LYS A 226 23.69 -12.93 1.67
C LYS A 226 22.55 -13.80 1.17
N ASP A 227 21.36 -13.64 1.73
CA ASP A 227 20.16 -14.33 1.26
C ASP A 227 18.94 -13.39 1.09
N GLU A 228 17.77 -13.97 0.80
CA GLU A 228 16.55 -13.22 0.52
C GLU A 228 16.05 -12.42 1.73
N LEU A 229 16.28 -12.88 2.96
CA LEU A 229 15.94 -12.12 4.16
C LEU A 229 16.72 -10.81 4.19
N ASP A 230 18.04 -10.87 3.96
CA ASP A 230 18.89 -9.68 3.99
C ASP A 230 18.50 -8.70 2.87
N LYS A 231 18.23 -9.21 1.67
CA LYS A 231 17.78 -8.39 0.53
C LYS A 231 16.45 -7.70 0.82
N ASN A 232 15.47 -8.44 1.35
CA ASN A 232 14.15 -7.92 1.65
C ASN A 232 14.22 -6.83 2.73
N PHE A 233 14.98 -7.02 3.80
CA PHE A 233 15.15 -5.98 4.82
C PHE A 233 15.89 -4.75 4.30
N MET A 234 16.97 -4.92 3.54
CA MET A 234 17.69 -3.79 2.95
C MET A 234 16.79 -2.97 2.01
N SER A 235 16.03 -3.64 1.15
CA SER A 235 15.07 -3.00 0.26
C SER A 235 13.94 -2.33 1.03
N GLY A 236 13.36 -3.02 2.02
CA GLY A 236 12.27 -2.53 2.86
C GLY A 236 12.65 -1.30 3.67
N ALA A 237 13.81 -1.33 4.34
CA ALA A 237 14.33 -0.19 5.11
C ALA A 237 14.58 1.03 4.21
N THR A 238 15.18 0.80 3.04
CA THR A 238 15.39 1.87 2.04
C THR A 238 14.06 2.49 1.62
N GLN A 239 13.08 1.66 1.29
CA GLN A 239 11.77 2.11 0.83
C GLN A 239 10.98 2.82 1.92
N SER A 240 10.92 2.27 3.14
CA SER A 240 10.11 2.81 4.24
C SER A 240 10.52 4.25 4.60
N GLY A 241 11.82 4.53 4.71
CA GLY A 241 12.31 5.87 5.01
C GLY A 241 12.11 6.87 3.88
N LEU A 242 12.27 6.43 2.64
CA LEU A 242 12.15 7.33 1.49
C LEU A 242 10.71 7.63 1.12
N TYR A 243 9.79 6.67 1.26
CA TYR A 243 8.35 6.88 1.03
C TYR A 243 7.70 7.73 2.11
N SER A 244 8.12 7.54 3.37
CA SER A 244 7.67 8.39 4.48
C SER A 244 8.38 9.74 4.56
N ASN A 245 9.49 9.90 3.82
CA ASN A 245 10.43 11.00 3.97
C ASN A 245 10.88 11.17 5.45
N ASN A 246 11.06 10.06 6.16
CA ASN A 246 11.43 10.04 7.56
C ASN A 246 12.57 9.01 7.83
N PRO A 247 13.79 9.46 8.21
CA PRO A 247 14.91 8.56 8.47
C PRO A 247 14.69 7.63 9.69
N ASP A 248 13.78 7.97 10.61
CA ASP A 248 13.49 7.10 11.75
C ASP A 248 12.81 5.79 11.34
N GLN A 249 12.12 5.75 10.18
CA GLN A 249 11.58 4.51 9.62
C GLN A 249 12.68 3.52 9.22
N ILE A 250 13.84 4.01 8.76
CA ILE A 250 15.02 3.17 8.47
C ILE A 250 15.54 2.56 9.77
N LYS A 251 15.63 3.35 10.84
CA LYS A 251 16.09 2.89 12.15
C LYS A 251 15.16 1.85 12.77
N LEU A 252 13.84 2.03 12.64
CA LEU A 252 12.86 1.03 13.08
C LEU A 252 12.99 -0.27 12.28
N MET A 253 13.16 -0.19 10.95
CA MET A 253 13.41 -1.38 10.13
C MET A 253 14.73 -2.07 10.50
N LEU A 254 15.78 -1.32 10.82
CA LEU A 254 17.04 -1.86 11.32
C LEU A 254 16.86 -2.60 12.65
N GLN A 255 16.03 -2.10 13.56
CA GLN A 255 15.73 -2.81 14.81
C GLN A 255 15.08 -4.16 14.52
N ILE A 256 14.10 -4.23 13.61
CA ILE A 256 13.50 -5.50 13.20
C ILE A 256 14.56 -6.42 12.59
N TYR A 257 15.39 -5.90 11.68
CA TYR A 257 16.43 -6.69 11.03
C TYR A 257 17.41 -7.27 12.05
N LYS A 258 17.82 -6.51 13.07
CA LYS A 258 18.70 -7.00 14.15
C LYS A 258 18.10 -8.18 14.91
N GLU A 259 16.80 -8.16 15.17
CA GLU A 259 16.11 -9.23 15.90
C GLU A 259 15.98 -10.51 15.06
N VAL A 260 15.80 -10.37 13.73
CA VAL A 260 15.53 -11.53 12.85
C VAL A 260 16.70 -11.94 11.97
N ALA A 261 17.81 -11.19 11.94
CA ALA A 261 18.96 -11.46 11.09
C ALA A 261 19.62 -12.83 11.37
N ASN A 262 19.48 -13.34 12.59
CA ASN A 262 19.99 -14.64 13.02
C ASN A 262 18.88 -15.69 13.20
N TYR A 263 17.69 -15.40 12.67
CA TYR A 263 16.56 -16.31 12.79
C TYR A 263 16.85 -17.64 12.07
N PHE A 264 16.52 -18.75 12.75
CA PHE A 264 16.89 -20.10 12.29
C PHE A 264 16.12 -20.53 11.03
N ASP A 265 14.81 -20.27 11.01
CA ASP A 265 13.99 -20.52 9.82
C ASP A 265 14.08 -19.31 8.87
N ARG A 266 15.08 -19.39 7.98
CA ARG A 266 15.40 -18.33 7.01
C ARG A 266 14.25 -18.05 6.04
N ASP A 267 13.44 -19.06 5.71
CA ASP A 267 12.33 -18.92 4.77
C ASP A 267 11.20 -18.11 5.40
N ILE A 268 10.80 -18.43 6.63
CA ILE A 268 9.82 -17.63 7.38
C ILE A 268 10.33 -16.22 7.61
N GLY A 269 11.61 -16.07 7.97
CA GLY A 269 12.23 -14.76 8.16
C GLY A 269 12.21 -13.91 6.87
N ALA A 270 12.45 -14.52 5.70
CA ALA A 270 12.36 -13.83 4.42
C ALA A 270 10.93 -13.41 4.06
N LYS A 271 9.92 -14.24 4.34
CA LYS A 271 8.49 -13.89 4.17
C LYS A 271 8.05 -12.77 5.10
N PHE A 272 8.50 -12.82 6.35
CA PHE A 272 8.25 -11.76 7.33
C PHE A 272 8.88 -10.43 6.88
N ALA A 273 10.12 -10.46 6.39
CA ALA A 273 10.78 -9.29 5.82
C ALA A 273 10.02 -8.70 4.63
N GLU A 274 9.53 -9.56 3.71
CA GLU A 274 8.70 -9.16 2.56
C GLU A 274 7.39 -8.50 3.02
N ALA A 275 6.72 -9.09 4.03
CA ALA A 275 5.46 -8.60 4.57
C ALA A 275 5.61 -7.20 5.19
N ILE A 276 6.63 -6.99 6.03
CA ILE A 276 6.89 -5.68 6.63
C ILE A 276 7.29 -4.67 5.57
N SER A 277 8.16 -5.06 4.63
CA SER A 277 8.58 -4.17 3.53
C SER A 277 7.40 -3.69 2.71
N SER A 278 6.39 -4.54 2.50
CA SER A 278 5.17 -4.20 1.77
C SER A 278 4.24 -3.33 2.62
N TYR A 279 3.98 -3.72 3.86
CA TYR A 279 3.16 -2.96 4.80
C TYR A 279 3.68 -1.52 5.00
N THR A 280 5.00 -1.34 5.09
CA THR A 280 5.63 -0.03 5.31
C THR A 280 5.60 0.92 4.11
N ARG A 281 5.18 0.43 2.93
CA ARG A 281 4.87 1.31 1.79
C ARG A 281 3.56 2.06 2.00
N ASN A 282 2.62 1.42 2.71
CA ASN A 282 1.26 1.91 2.86
C ASN A 282 1.03 2.56 4.25
N HIS A 283 1.79 2.14 5.26
CA HIS A 283 1.62 2.57 6.65
C HIS A 283 2.96 2.86 7.33
N ASP A 284 3.01 3.91 8.16
CA ASP A 284 4.21 4.20 8.95
C ASP A 284 4.42 3.17 10.06
N LEU A 285 5.69 2.85 10.36
CA LEU A 285 6.09 2.14 11.57
C LEU A 285 6.18 3.08 12.76
N THR A 286 5.86 2.54 13.92
CA THR A 286 6.13 3.13 15.23
C THR A 286 6.86 2.09 16.07
N ALA A 287 7.46 2.49 17.19
CA ALA A 287 8.08 1.56 18.13
C ALA A 287 7.07 0.53 18.68
N GLU A 288 5.81 0.94 18.81
CA GLU A 288 4.69 0.07 19.19
C GLU A 288 4.38 -0.96 18.11
N LYS A 289 4.23 -0.53 16.85
CA LYS A 289 4.01 -1.45 15.71
C LYS A 289 5.13 -2.44 15.55
N LEU A 290 6.37 -2.02 15.77
CA LEU A 290 7.52 -2.92 15.76
C LEU A 290 7.35 -4.06 16.76
N ARG A 291 6.95 -3.77 18.00
CA ARG A 291 6.70 -4.80 19.02
C ARG A 291 5.59 -5.75 18.58
N GLY A 292 4.46 -5.25 18.09
CA GLY A 292 3.38 -6.12 17.63
C GLY A 292 3.79 -7.02 16.45
N LEU A 293 4.60 -6.52 15.52
CA LEU A 293 5.13 -7.31 14.41
C LEU A 293 6.06 -8.43 14.90
N ILE A 294 6.96 -8.14 15.84
CA ILE A 294 7.96 -9.11 16.34
C ILE A 294 7.34 -10.08 17.36
N ASP A 295 6.59 -9.58 18.32
CA ASP A 295 6.10 -10.35 19.46
C ASP A 295 4.82 -11.11 19.16
N ARG A 296 4.10 -10.77 18.08
CA ARG A 296 2.83 -11.42 17.70
C ARG A 296 2.80 -11.93 16.28
N LEU A 297 3.02 -11.08 15.27
CA LEU A 297 2.89 -11.50 13.87
C LEU A 297 3.92 -12.57 13.50
N LEU A 298 5.19 -12.36 13.87
CA LEU A 298 6.24 -13.32 13.58
C LEU A 298 5.95 -14.70 14.23
N PRO A 299 5.63 -14.81 15.53
CA PRO A 299 5.18 -16.07 16.13
C PRO A 299 3.96 -16.71 15.45
N ALA A 300 2.97 -15.92 15.02
CA ALA A 300 1.82 -16.45 14.27
C ALA A 300 2.27 -17.09 12.94
N MET A 301 3.20 -16.45 12.23
CA MET A 301 3.79 -16.98 10.99
C MET A 301 4.60 -18.26 11.25
N GLN A 302 5.38 -18.30 12.35
CA GLN A 302 6.17 -19.47 12.75
C GLN A 302 5.30 -20.69 13.03
N ASN A 303 4.16 -20.47 13.69
CA ASN A 303 3.23 -21.53 14.04
C ASN A 303 2.30 -21.93 12.89
N ASN A 304 2.49 -21.35 11.69
CA ASN A 304 1.59 -21.52 10.55
C ASN A 304 0.12 -21.28 10.93
N ASP A 305 -0.14 -20.23 11.71
CA ASP A 305 -1.51 -19.85 12.07
C ASP A 305 -2.33 -19.66 10.77
N PRO A 306 -3.46 -20.39 10.62
CA PRO A 306 -4.32 -20.28 9.44
C PRO A 306 -4.73 -18.85 9.09
N GLN A 307 -4.74 -17.93 10.06
CA GLN A 307 -5.10 -16.52 9.86
C GLN A 307 -4.02 -15.72 9.14
N VAL A 308 -2.75 -16.12 9.22
CA VAL A 308 -1.62 -15.43 8.59
C VAL A 308 -0.97 -16.23 7.45
N GLU A 309 -1.51 -17.42 7.15
CA GLU A 309 -1.00 -18.31 6.10
C GLU A 309 -0.87 -17.61 4.73
N ILE A 310 -1.74 -16.63 4.45
CA ILE A 310 -1.68 -15.86 3.19
C ILE A 310 -0.39 -15.04 3.04
N LEU A 311 0.21 -14.59 4.15
CA LEU A 311 1.49 -13.89 4.15
C LEU A 311 2.65 -14.83 3.75
N LEU A 312 2.48 -16.13 3.97
CA LEU A 312 3.48 -17.15 3.63
C LEU A 312 3.44 -17.55 2.15
N LYS A 313 2.28 -17.38 1.49
CA LYS A 313 2.06 -17.83 0.10
C LYS A 313 2.65 -16.90 -0.97
N SER A 314 3.07 -15.69 -0.60
CA SER A 314 3.49 -14.58 -1.48
C SER A 314 2.52 -14.27 -2.61
N GLY A 315 2.08 -13.02 -2.70
CA GLY A 315 1.12 -12.58 -3.70
C GLY A 315 0.89 -11.08 -3.63
N ASN A 316 0.11 -10.55 -4.56
CA ASN A 316 -0.22 -9.12 -4.57
C ASN A 316 -1.39 -8.83 -3.60
N ILE A 317 -1.19 -9.07 -2.32
CA ILE A 317 -2.23 -8.98 -1.26
C ILE A 317 -2.23 -7.62 -0.54
N TRP A 318 -1.55 -6.63 -1.11
CA TRP A 318 -1.26 -5.34 -0.47
C TRP A 318 -2.06 -4.20 -1.13
N GLY A 319 -2.33 -3.15 -0.37
CA GLY A 319 -2.87 -1.89 -0.83
C GLY A 319 -1.94 -1.24 -1.86
N MET A 320 -2.52 -0.42 -2.74
CA MET A 320 -1.81 0.19 -3.85
C MET A 320 -1.29 1.60 -3.52
N ARG A 321 -1.89 2.25 -2.53
CA ARG A 321 -1.57 3.62 -2.12
C ARG A 321 -1.41 3.69 -0.61
N ARG A 322 -0.77 4.77 -0.17
CA ARG A 322 -0.64 5.09 1.25
C ARG A 322 -2.02 5.23 1.90
N GLY A 323 -2.22 4.50 2.99
CA GLY A 323 -3.50 4.46 3.71
C GLY A 323 -4.53 3.49 3.13
N ASP A 324 -4.27 2.84 1.99
CA ASP A 324 -5.12 1.76 1.48
C ASP A 324 -4.85 0.47 2.27
N PHE A 325 -5.87 -0.40 2.37
CA PHE A 325 -5.73 -1.71 2.97
C PHE A 325 -5.90 -2.82 1.93
N GLY A 326 -4.84 -3.61 1.73
CA GLY A 326 -4.95 -4.98 1.26
C GLY A 326 -5.12 -5.95 2.43
N VAL A 327 -5.37 -7.23 2.14
CA VAL A 327 -5.45 -8.28 3.16
C VAL A 327 -4.14 -8.39 3.96
N GLY A 328 -3.00 -8.25 3.28
CA GLY A 328 -1.69 -8.25 3.93
C GLY A 328 -1.53 -7.06 4.88
N ASP A 329 -1.95 -5.86 4.47
CA ASP A 329 -1.91 -4.68 5.32
C ASP A 329 -2.83 -4.84 6.53
N TYR A 330 -4.04 -5.34 6.32
CA TYR A 330 -5.01 -5.60 7.38
C TYR A 330 -4.45 -6.56 8.44
N LEU A 331 -3.84 -7.68 8.03
CA LEU A 331 -3.24 -8.63 8.96
C LEU A 331 -2.06 -7.99 9.71
N CYS A 332 -1.12 -7.37 9.01
CA CYS A 332 0.00 -6.67 9.64
C CYS A 332 -0.50 -5.61 10.64
N HIS A 333 -1.51 -4.84 10.27
CA HIS A 333 -2.08 -3.79 11.11
C HIS A 333 -2.81 -4.36 12.33
N ALA A 334 -3.57 -5.45 12.16
CA ALA A 334 -4.28 -6.12 13.25
C ALA A 334 -3.32 -6.63 14.32
N TYR A 335 -2.17 -7.20 13.94
CA TYR A 335 -1.16 -7.65 14.90
C TYR A 335 -0.24 -6.54 15.44
N ALA A 336 -0.06 -5.44 14.69
CA ALA A 336 0.89 -4.39 15.03
C ALA A 336 0.31 -3.22 15.83
N SER A 337 -0.96 -2.87 15.65
CA SER A 337 -1.55 -1.67 16.24
C SER A 337 -2.07 -1.92 17.65
N GLN A 338 -1.90 -0.97 18.56
CA GLN A 338 -2.54 -0.98 19.87
C GLN A 338 -4.05 -1.02 19.74
N VAL A 339 -4.70 -1.79 20.61
CA VAL A 339 -6.15 -1.76 20.77
C VAL A 339 -6.56 -0.39 21.30
N SER A 340 -7.20 0.39 20.44
CA SER A 340 -7.74 1.72 20.70
C SER A 340 -8.96 1.94 19.82
N SER A 341 -9.83 2.87 20.18
CA SER A 341 -11.04 3.13 19.37
C SER A 341 -10.74 3.54 17.94
N GLU A 342 -9.72 4.37 17.74
CA GLU A 342 -9.25 4.73 16.41
C GLU A 342 -8.79 3.51 15.61
N ASN A 343 -7.92 2.67 16.18
CA ASN A 343 -7.36 1.53 15.46
C ASN A 343 -8.40 0.44 15.21
N LEU A 344 -9.33 0.20 16.15
CA LEU A 344 -10.47 -0.70 15.95
C LEU A 344 -11.37 -0.20 14.83
N ASN A 345 -11.67 1.10 14.80
CA ASN A 345 -12.45 1.69 13.73
C ASN A 345 -11.75 1.53 12.37
N GLU A 346 -10.44 1.80 12.30
CA GLU A 346 -9.64 1.65 11.08
C GLU A 346 -9.66 0.20 10.57
N LEU A 347 -9.51 -0.77 11.48
CA LEU A 347 -9.60 -2.20 11.17
C LEU A 347 -11.01 -2.65 10.75
N LEU A 348 -12.07 -2.10 11.34
CA LEU A 348 -13.45 -2.39 10.95
C LEU A 348 -13.77 -1.82 9.56
N LEU A 349 -13.27 -0.63 9.26
CA LEU A 349 -13.38 -0.07 7.91
C LEU A 349 -12.62 -0.92 6.89
N ALA A 350 -11.39 -1.32 7.21
CA ALA A 350 -10.62 -2.24 6.38
C ALA A 350 -11.32 -3.59 6.20
N ALA A 351 -11.94 -4.13 7.25
CA ALA A 351 -12.70 -5.38 7.19
C ALA A 351 -13.95 -5.28 6.30
N ARG A 352 -14.58 -4.11 6.19
CA ARG A 352 -15.71 -3.87 5.26
C ARG A 352 -15.27 -3.76 3.81
N GLU A 353 -14.04 -3.30 3.61
CA GLU A 353 -13.31 -3.33 2.34
C GLU A 353 -12.65 -4.70 2.12
N VAL A 354 -13.10 -5.78 2.78
CA VAL A 354 -12.71 -7.17 2.50
C VAL A 354 -13.98 -8.06 2.48
N PRO A 355 -14.53 -8.54 1.33
CA PRO A 355 -15.95 -8.86 1.19
C PRO A 355 -16.25 -10.34 1.48
N ALA A 356 -15.24 -11.12 1.87
CA ALA A 356 -15.38 -12.53 2.22
C ALA A 356 -14.61 -12.81 3.51
N THR A 357 -15.27 -13.44 4.48
CA THR A 357 -14.68 -13.87 5.77
C THR A 357 -13.69 -15.03 5.65
N SER A 358 -13.46 -15.53 4.43
CA SER A 358 -12.49 -16.59 4.13
C SER A 358 -11.36 -16.03 3.26
N LEU A 359 -10.15 -15.97 3.82
CA LEU A 359 -8.91 -15.53 3.16
C LEU A 359 -8.63 -16.26 1.83
N ALA A 360 -8.99 -17.54 1.73
CA ALA A 360 -8.87 -18.30 0.49
C ALA A 360 -9.88 -17.83 -0.58
N LYS A 361 -11.12 -17.49 -0.19
CA LYS A 361 -12.12 -16.94 -1.11
C LYS A 361 -11.75 -15.52 -1.54
N LEU A 362 -11.12 -14.73 -0.66
CA LEU A 362 -10.63 -13.39 -0.96
C LEU A 362 -9.55 -13.37 -2.04
N GLU A 363 -8.49 -14.16 -1.87
CA GLU A 363 -7.42 -14.20 -2.89
C GLU A 363 -7.95 -14.79 -4.19
N GLN A 364 -8.85 -15.79 -4.12
CA GLN A 364 -9.52 -16.29 -5.32
C GLN A 364 -10.33 -15.20 -6.02
N ASN A 365 -11.12 -14.39 -5.29
CA ASN A 365 -11.88 -13.28 -5.87
C ASN A 365 -10.99 -12.23 -6.51
N ARG A 366 -9.83 -11.95 -5.91
CA ARG A 366 -8.88 -10.97 -6.42
C ARG A 366 -8.17 -11.48 -7.68
N LEU A 367 -7.74 -12.74 -7.69
CA LEU A 367 -7.19 -13.43 -8.88
C LEU A 367 -8.24 -13.49 -10.00
N ASP A 368 -9.49 -13.78 -9.64
CA ASP A 368 -10.62 -13.80 -10.57
C ASP A 368 -10.91 -12.42 -11.14
N GLY A 369 -10.87 -11.37 -10.31
CA GLY A 369 -10.93 -9.98 -10.73
C GLY A 369 -9.83 -9.65 -11.75
N LEU A 370 -8.59 -10.09 -11.53
CA LEU A 370 -7.49 -9.88 -12.50
C LEU A 370 -7.75 -10.58 -13.84
N ILE A 371 -8.39 -11.75 -13.84
CA ILE A 371 -8.84 -12.41 -15.08
C ILE A 371 -9.93 -11.57 -15.75
N MET A 372 -10.83 -10.96 -14.97
CA MET A 372 -11.92 -10.11 -15.46
C MET A 372 -11.45 -8.77 -16.05
N ALA A 373 -10.20 -8.36 -15.81
CA ALA A 373 -9.65 -7.12 -16.37
C ALA A 373 -9.62 -7.10 -17.92
N LYS A 374 -9.42 -8.25 -18.56
CA LYS A 374 -9.38 -8.36 -20.04
C LYS A 374 -10.78 -8.31 -20.70
N PRO A 375 -11.79 -9.06 -20.23
CA PRO A 375 -13.14 -9.03 -20.82
C PRO A 375 -13.95 -7.82 -20.33
N PHE A 376 -13.81 -7.46 -19.05
CA PHE A 376 -14.63 -6.45 -18.36
C PHE A 376 -13.74 -5.59 -17.44
N GLY A 377 -12.89 -4.74 -18.04
CA GLY A 377 -11.84 -3.99 -17.33
C GLY A 377 -12.25 -3.35 -16.00
N ILE A 378 -13.40 -2.67 -15.97
CA ILE A 378 -13.89 -1.98 -14.77
C ILE A 378 -14.52 -2.91 -13.72
N LEU A 379 -14.93 -4.12 -14.12
CA LEU A 379 -15.43 -5.13 -13.18
C LEU A 379 -14.31 -5.59 -12.25
N ARG A 380 -13.07 -5.66 -12.75
CA ARG A 380 -11.89 -5.93 -11.92
C ARG A 380 -11.79 -4.90 -10.78
N ASP A 381 -11.90 -3.63 -11.10
CA ASP A 381 -11.83 -2.56 -10.09
C ASP A 381 -13.05 -2.64 -9.15
N CYS A 382 -14.26 -2.90 -9.65
CA CYS A 382 -15.43 -3.14 -8.78
C CYS A 382 -15.24 -4.30 -7.79
N ILE A 383 -14.58 -5.38 -8.21
CA ILE A 383 -14.28 -6.56 -7.38
C ILE A 383 -13.12 -6.27 -6.41
N HIS A 384 -12.07 -5.58 -6.87
CA HIS A 384 -10.89 -5.25 -6.06
C HIS A 384 -11.24 -4.20 -5.00
N ASP A 385 -12.06 -3.21 -5.36
CA ASP A 385 -12.51 -2.10 -4.50
C ASP A 385 -13.82 -2.43 -3.77
N GLN A 386 -14.38 -3.62 -4.02
CA GLN A 386 -15.47 -4.23 -3.24
C GLN A 386 -16.70 -3.37 -3.08
N ARG A 387 -17.12 -2.81 -4.20
CA ARG A 387 -18.19 -1.84 -4.25
C ARG A 387 -19.51 -2.47 -3.75
N PRO A 388 -20.38 -1.69 -3.09
CA PRO A 388 -21.76 -2.09 -2.86
C PRO A 388 -22.40 -2.58 -4.17
N TYR A 389 -23.26 -3.57 -4.08
CA TYR A 389 -23.93 -4.21 -5.21
C TYR A 389 -23.01 -5.03 -6.14
N VAL A 390 -21.75 -5.30 -5.79
CA VAL A 390 -20.85 -6.12 -6.63
C VAL A 390 -21.40 -7.53 -6.84
N ASN A 391 -21.99 -8.15 -5.81
CA ASN A 391 -22.60 -9.47 -5.92
C ASN A 391 -23.83 -9.44 -6.84
N GLU A 392 -24.70 -8.45 -6.65
CA GLU A 392 -25.89 -8.23 -7.44
C GLU A 392 -25.55 -7.91 -8.90
N LEU A 393 -24.47 -7.18 -9.14
CA LEU A 393 -23.94 -6.89 -10.47
C LEU A 393 -23.46 -8.17 -11.14
N ILE A 394 -22.60 -8.95 -10.48
CA ILE A 394 -22.08 -10.22 -10.99
C ILE A 394 -23.24 -11.20 -11.24
N THR A 395 -24.19 -11.31 -10.31
CA THR A 395 -25.36 -12.18 -10.43
C THR A 395 -26.28 -11.75 -11.57
N SER A 396 -26.46 -10.44 -11.78
CA SER A 396 -27.22 -9.90 -12.92
C SER A 396 -26.50 -10.13 -14.25
N MET A 397 -25.16 -10.06 -14.26
CA MET A 397 -24.36 -10.43 -15.44
C MET A 397 -24.50 -11.91 -15.79
N LEU A 398 -24.52 -12.80 -14.79
CA LEU A 398 -24.80 -14.22 -14.98
C LEU A 398 -26.20 -14.45 -15.51
N HIS A 399 -27.20 -13.79 -14.91
CA HIS A 399 -28.58 -13.87 -15.36
C HIS A 399 -28.71 -13.44 -16.83
N TYR A 400 -28.14 -12.29 -17.21
CA TYR A 400 -28.13 -11.83 -18.60
C TYR A 400 -27.48 -12.84 -19.55
N TYR A 401 -26.35 -13.44 -19.16
CA TYR A 401 -25.70 -14.45 -19.98
C TYR A 401 -26.60 -15.68 -20.19
N ASP A 402 -27.19 -16.21 -19.11
CA ASP A 402 -27.99 -17.44 -19.13
C ASP A 402 -29.37 -17.25 -19.79
N THR A 403 -30.02 -16.09 -19.61
CA THR A 403 -31.42 -15.87 -20.05
C THR A 403 -31.57 -14.88 -21.21
N ASN A 404 -30.51 -14.13 -21.53
CA ASN A 404 -30.54 -13.00 -22.46
C ASN A 404 -31.44 -11.82 -22.02
N ASP A 405 -31.91 -11.81 -20.77
CA ASP A 405 -32.66 -10.70 -20.20
C ASP A 405 -31.71 -9.62 -19.64
N LYS A 406 -31.83 -8.40 -20.16
CA LYS A 406 -31.00 -7.25 -19.77
C LYS A 406 -31.54 -6.50 -18.56
N SER A 407 -32.80 -6.69 -18.21
CA SER A 407 -33.55 -5.82 -17.30
C SER A 407 -32.90 -5.69 -15.92
N GLN A 408 -32.47 -6.80 -15.33
CA GLN A 408 -31.83 -6.80 -14.00
C GLN A 408 -30.48 -6.10 -14.03
N LEU A 409 -29.67 -6.36 -15.06
CA LEU A 409 -28.34 -5.77 -15.19
C LEU A 409 -28.43 -4.26 -15.44
N GLU A 410 -29.37 -3.81 -16.27
CA GLU A 410 -29.66 -2.38 -16.51
C GLU A 410 -30.10 -1.65 -15.24
N GLN A 411 -30.82 -2.32 -14.33
CA GLN A 411 -31.23 -1.75 -13.04
C GLN A 411 -30.10 -1.65 -12.02
N VAL A 412 -29.13 -2.57 -12.05
CA VAL A 412 -28.04 -2.63 -11.06
C VAL A 412 -26.85 -1.76 -11.44
N ILE A 413 -26.53 -1.62 -12.73
CA ILE A 413 -25.38 -0.81 -13.20
C ILE A 413 -25.36 0.62 -12.61
N PRO A 414 -26.48 1.39 -12.60
CA PRO A 414 -26.49 2.73 -12.01
C PRO A 414 -26.28 2.71 -10.49
N LYS A 415 -26.70 1.65 -9.81
CA LYS A 415 -26.57 1.50 -8.35
C LYS A 415 -25.13 1.20 -7.92
N ALA A 416 -24.36 0.53 -8.77
CA ALA A 416 -22.95 0.22 -8.53
C ALA A 416 -22.03 1.47 -8.61
N ASP A 417 -22.50 2.55 -9.24
CA ASP A 417 -21.83 3.87 -9.31
C ASP A 417 -20.33 3.81 -9.67
N TYR A 418 -19.99 2.96 -10.65
CA TYR A 418 -18.60 2.76 -11.12
C TYR A 418 -18.48 2.74 -12.65
N PHE A 419 -19.62 2.68 -13.34
CA PHE A 419 -19.70 2.58 -14.79
C PHE A 419 -20.01 3.95 -15.38
N ASN A 420 -18.97 4.78 -15.53
CA ASN A 420 -19.08 6.15 -16.03
C ASN A 420 -18.90 6.30 -17.55
N SER A 421 -18.84 5.19 -18.29
CA SER A 421 -18.64 5.17 -19.74
C SER A 421 -19.64 4.23 -20.41
N ALA A 422 -20.35 4.75 -21.42
CA ALA A 422 -21.28 3.98 -22.23
C ALA A 422 -20.60 2.80 -22.94
N GLU A 423 -19.36 2.98 -23.42
CA GLU A 423 -18.58 1.90 -24.04
C GLU A 423 -18.29 0.77 -23.05
N ARG A 424 -17.91 1.12 -21.82
CA ARG A 424 -17.65 0.13 -20.76
C ARG A 424 -18.91 -0.62 -20.35
N ILE A 425 -20.05 0.06 -20.32
CA ILE A 425 -21.37 -0.56 -20.07
C ILE A 425 -21.73 -1.53 -21.19
N GLN A 426 -21.53 -1.15 -22.46
CA GLN A 426 -21.83 -2.01 -23.60
C GLN A 426 -21.04 -3.32 -23.57
N LEU A 427 -19.80 -3.31 -23.05
CA LEU A 427 -19.01 -4.54 -22.90
C LEU A 427 -19.72 -5.59 -22.03
N LEU A 428 -20.44 -5.19 -20.99
CA LEU A 428 -21.20 -6.11 -20.13
C LEU A 428 -22.31 -6.85 -20.88
N PHE A 429 -22.78 -6.31 -22.02
CA PHE A 429 -23.80 -6.93 -22.85
C PHE A 429 -23.22 -7.68 -24.06
N ASN A 430 -21.90 -7.89 -24.12
CA ASN A 430 -21.27 -8.62 -25.20
C ASN A 430 -21.00 -10.08 -24.79
N LYS A 431 -21.87 -11.01 -25.23
CA LYS A 431 -21.74 -12.44 -24.91
C LYS A 431 -20.42 -13.08 -25.38
N GLU A 432 -19.79 -12.59 -26.44
CA GLU A 432 -18.48 -13.12 -26.88
C GLU A 432 -17.41 -12.91 -25.82
N LYS A 433 -17.51 -11.83 -25.02
CA LYS A 433 -16.59 -11.56 -23.91
C LYS A 433 -16.76 -12.53 -22.74
N TYR A 434 -17.91 -13.19 -22.61
CA TYR A 434 -18.14 -14.20 -21.58
C TYR A 434 -17.52 -15.55 -21.96
N GLU A 435 -17.44 -15.83 -23.26
CA GLU A 435 -16.98 -17.11 -23.83
C GLU A 435 -15.51 -17.12 -24.24
N MET A 436 -14.88 -15.96 -24.36
CA MET A 436 -13.50 -15.88 -24.83
C MET A 436 -12.54 -16.62 -23.89
N GLU A 437 -11.55 -17.31 -24.46
CA GLU A 437 -10.53 -17.94 -23.63
C GLU A 437 -9.53 -16.91 -23.10
N ILE A 438 -9.26 -16.99 -21.80
CA ILE A 438 -8.30 -16.14 -21.11
C ILE A 438 -7.40 -17.01 -20.25
N GLU A 439 -6.11 -16.71 -20.22
CA GLU A 439 -5.19 -17.39 -19.32
C GLU A 439 -5.39 -16.92 -17.88
N GLU A 440 -5.51 -17.87 -16.95
CA GLU A 440 -5.46 -17.58 -15.54
C GLU A 440 -4.11 -16.95 -15.18
N ARG A 441 -4.14 -15.92 -14.32
CA ARG A 441 -2.92 -15.31 -13.76
C ARG A 441 -2.42 -16.06 -12.51
N ASN A 442 -2.47 -17.39 -12.53
CA ASN A 442 -1.91 -18.27 -11.51
C ASN A 442 -0.75 -19.10 -12.10
N ALA A 443 -0.06 -19.89 -11.27
CA ALA A 443 1.08 -20.71 -11.69
C ALA A 443 0.74 -21.72 -12.80
N SER A 444 -0.53 -22.10 -12.95
CA SER A 444 -0.97 -23.10 -13.93
C SER A 444 -1.17 -22.54 -15.34
N ARG A 445 -1.38 -21.22 -15.49
CA ARG A 445 -1.65 -20.54 -16.78
C ARG A 445 -2.74 -21.20 -17.63
N LYS A 446 -3.67 -21.93 -17.00
CA LYS A 446 -4.75 -22.61 -17.72
C LYS A 446 -5.65 -21.60 -18.42
N LYS A 447 -6.19 -22.00 -19.56
CA LYS A 447 -7.24 -21.22 -20.23
C LYS A 447 -8.57 -21.46 -19.52
N VAL A 448 -9.25 -20.37 -19.18
CA VAL A 448 -10.59 -20.36 -18.59
C VAL A 448 -11.49 -19.39 -19.35
N LYS A 449 -12.80 -19.63 -19.26
CA LYS A 449 -13.79 -18.70 -19.78
C LYS A 449 -14.25 -17.75 -18.68
N PRO A 450 -14.46 -16.46 -18.99
CA PRO A 450 -14.97 -15.50 -18.03
C PRO A 450 -16.28 -15.90 -17.36
N ILE A 451 -17.16 -16.62 -18.06
CA ILE A 451 -18.39 -17.12 -17.46
C ILE A 451 -18.15 -18.06 -16.26
N ASP A 452 -17.15 -18.94 -16.33
CA ASP A 452 -16.83 -19.87 -15.24
C ASP A 452 -16.26 -19.12 -14.02
N VAL A 453 -15.48 -18.08 -14.30
CA VAL A 453 -14.94 -17.19 -13.27
C VAL A 453 -16.05 -16.35 -12.63
N LEU A 454 -16.99 -15.81 -13.42
CA LEU A 454 -18.15 -15.08 -12.90
C LEU A 454 -19.04 -15.95 -12.01
N ARG A 455 -19.24 -17.23 -12.36
CA ARG A 455 -20.00 -18.18 -11.53
C ARG A 455 -19.32 -18.42 -10.17
N ARG A 456 -18.00 -18.58 -10.17
CA ARG A 456 -17.21 -18.71 -8.93
C ARG A 456 -17.22 -17.42 -8.11
N LEU A 457 -17.05 -16.27 -8.75
CA LEU A 457 -17.14 -14.96 -8.13
C LEU A 457 -18.52 -14.72 -7.52
N ALA A 458 -19.62 -15.06 -8.21
CA ALA A 458 -20.96 -14.93 -7.68
C ALA A 458 -21.15 -15.72 -6.38
N GLU A 459 -20.63 -16.95 -6.31
CA GLU A 459 -20.67 -17.76 -5.09
C GLU A 459 -19.81 -17.17 -3.98
N ASN A 460 -18.61 -16.72 -4.30
CA ASN A 460 -17.64 -16.23 -3.31
C ASN A 460 -17.90 -14.79 -2.86
N THR A 461 -18.60 -13.99 -3.67
CA THR A 461 -19.03 -12.63 -3.33
C THR A 461 -20.43 -12.60 -2.76
N LYS A 462 -21.10 -13.76 -2.60
CA LYS A 462 -22.35 -13.82 -1.83
C LYS A 462 -22.12 -13.08 -0.51
N PRO A 463 -23.07 -12.22 -0.08
CA PRO A 463 -22.98 -11.58 1.22
C PRO A 463 -22.59 -12.63 2.26
N VAL A 464 -21.60 -12.29 3.09
CA VAL A 464 -21.07 -13.14 4.15
C VAL A 464 -22.24 -13.83 4.85
N SER A 465 -22.16 -15.16 5.01
CA SER A 465 -23.19 -15.86 5.78
C SER A 465 -23.28 -15.22 7.16
N ASP A 466 -24.49 -14.90 7.62
CA ASP A 466 -24.72 -14.21 8.89
C ASP A 466 -24.41 -15.07 10.14
N PHE A 467 -23.58 -16.11 9.99
CA PHE A 467 -23.09 -16.94 11.07
C PHE A 467 -21.95 -16.24 11.84
N PRO A 468 -21.86 -16.46 13.16
CA PRO A 468 -20.79 -15.91 13.97
C PRO A 468 -19.42 -16.50 13.57
N PRO A 469 -18.35 -15.69 13.56
CA PRO A 469 -16.99 -16.18 13.35
C PRO A 469 -16.51 -17.01 14.55
N THR A 470 -15.47 -17.81 14.35
CA THR A 470 -14.79 -18.54 15.42
C THR A 470 -13.50 -17.82 15.80
N THR A 471 -13.35 -17.46 17.07
CA THR A 471 -12.17 -16.80 17.63
C THR A 471 -11.35 -17.76 18.49
N SER A 472 -10.17 -17.34 18.96
CA SER A 472 -9.43 -18.08 19.98
C SER A 472 -10.06 -18.02 21.39
N ASP A 473 -10.95 -17.06 21.64
CA ASP A 473 -11.66 -16.86 22.91
C ASP A 473 -12.91 -17.77 22.98
N LYS A 474 -12.91 -18.73 23.92
CA LYS A 474 -13.99 -19.71 24.08
C LYS A 474 -15.27 -19.07 24.62
N GLU A 475 -15.14 -18.16 25.56
CA GLU A 475 -16.24 -17.43 26.19
C GLU A 475 -16.92 -16.52 25.16
N LEU A 476 -16.16 -15.77 24.36
CA LEU A 476 -16.72 -14.99 23.25
C LEU A 476 -17.46 -15.91 22.26
N ASN A 477 -16.85 -17.01 21.83
CA ASN A 477 -17.51 -17.97 20.95
C ASN A 477 -18.84 -18.48 21.53
N GLN A 478 -18.92 -18.72 22.84
CA GLN A 478 -20.15 -19.12 23.52
C GLN A 478 -21.21 -18.01 23.48
N GLN A 479 -20.84 -16.75 23.71
CA GLN A 479 -21.75 -15.61 23.62
C GLN A 479 -22.31 -15.46 22.19
N LEU A 480 -21.44 -15.55 21.18
CA LEU A 480 -21.83 -15.45 19.78
C LEU A 480 -22.79 -16.58 19.36
N GLN A 481 -22.52 -17.82 19.79
CA GLN A 481 -23.40 -18.96 19.55
C GLN A 481 -24.76 -18.82 20.25
N THR A 482 -24.77 -18.32 21.49
CA THR A 482 -26.00 -18.08 22.25
C THR A 482 -26.87 -17.05 21.53
N LEU A 483 -26.27 -15.98 21.01
CA LEU A 483 -26.96 -14.96 20.23
C LEU A 483 -27.53 -15.52 18.92
N GLU A 484 -26.75 -16.32 18.20
CA GLU A 484 -27.21 -16.95 16.95
C GLU A 484 -28.40 -17.89 17.21
N GLN A 485 -28.36 -18.68 18.29
CA GLN A 485 -29.46 -19.57 18.68
C GLN A 485 -30.73 -18.82 19.13
N ALA A 486 -30.60 -17.56 19.56
CA ALA A 486 -31.73 -16.73 19.96
C ALA A 486 -32.48 -16.11 18.76
N LYS A 487 -31.96 -16.23 17.54
CA LYS A 487 -32.64 -15.75 16.33
C LYS A 487 -33.83 -16.65 15.99
N ILE A 488 -34.96 -16.03 15.65
CA ILE A 488 -36.16 -16.72 15.17
C ILE A 488 -36.34 -16.35 13.69
N ASN A 489 -36.32 -17.35 12.79
CA ASN A 489 -36.33 -17.14 11.33
C ASN A 489 -35.22 -16.20 10.83
N GLY A 490 -34.05 -16.24 11.47
CA GLY A 490 -32.91 -15.38 11.14
C GLY A 490 -32.99 -13.96 11.70
N VAL A 491 -34.07 -13.59 12.40
CA VAL A 491 -34.25 -12.26 12.98
C VAL A 491 -33.98 -12.31 14.48
N LEU A 492 -33.18 -11.37 14.98
CA LEU A 492 -32.94 -11.22 16.40
C LEU A 492 -34.18 -10.60 17.10
N SER A 493 -34.83 -11.36 17.98
CA SER A 493 -35.98 -10.88 18.75
C SER A 493 -35.65 -10.50 20.20
N ASN A 494 -34.51 -10.95 20.74
CA ASN A 494 -34.15 -10.72 22.15
C ASN A 494 -32.96 -9.76 22.30
N LYS A 495 -33.26 -8.54 22.74
CA LYS A 495 -32.29 -7.45 22.94
C LYS A 495 -31.30 -7.73 24.06
N GLU A 496 -31.75 -8.45 25.10
CA GLU A 496 -30.91 -8.76 26.26
C GLU A 496 -29.82 -9.77 25.91
N VAL A 497 -30.09 -10.70 25.01
CA VAL A 497 -29.07 -11.66 24.54
C VAL A 497 -27.98 -10.93 23.75
N LEU A 498 -28.36 -9.97 22.90
CA LEU A 498 -27.38 -9.12 22.21
C LEU A 498 -26.60 -8.26 23.21
N ALA A 499 -27.28 -7.66 24.18
CA ALA A 499 -26.63 -6.85 25.21
C ALA A 499 -25.59 -7.64 26.00
N ASN A 500 -25.86 -8.91 26.34
CA ASN A 500 -24.90 -9.77 27.04
C ASN A 500 -23.64 -10.01 26.20
N ALA A 501 -23.79 -10.33 24.91
CA ALA A 501 -22.65 -10.53 24.01
C ALA A 501 -21.86 -9.22 23.81
N ILE A 502 -22.55 -8.09 23.66
CA ILE A 502 -21.94 -6.77 23.56
C ILE A 502 -21.21 -6.39 24.86
N ASN A 503 -21.79 -6.67 26.03
CA ASN A 503 -21.18 -6.32 27.31
C ASN A 503 -19.90 -7.10 27.59
N TYR A 504 -19.86 -8.37 27.18
CA TYR A 504 -18.63 -9.16 27.21
C TYR A 504 -17.52 -8.46 26.41
N LEU A 505 -17.79 -8.10 25.15
CA LEU A 505 -16.82 -7.36 24.32
C LEU A 505 -16.50 -5.98 24.88
N ASN A 506 -17.47 -5.23 25.40
CA ASN A 506 -17.21 -3.92 25.98
C ASN A 506 -16.23 -4.00 27.13
N GLN A 507 -16.37 -4.99 28.00
CA GLN A 507 -15.46 -5.22 29.11
C GLN A 507 -14.06 -5.58 28.60
N GLU A 508 -13.99 -6.54 27.67
CA GLU A 508 -12.72 -6.99 27.09
C GLU A 508 -11.98 -5.85 26.39
N LEU A 509 -12.66 -5.10 25.52
CA LEU A 509 -12.09 -3.96 24.80
C LEU A 509 -11.66 -2.84 25.76
N SER A 510 -12.46 -2.53 26.79
CA SER A 510 -12.05 -1.57 27.82
C SER A 510 -10.76 -2.01 28.52
N THR A 511 -10.67 -3.27 28.94
CA THR A 511 -9.45 -3.82 29.56
C THR A 511 -8.25 -3.77 28.60
N MET A 512 -8.42 -4.18 27.35
CA MET A 512 -7.34 -4.12 26.35
C MET A 512 -6.85 -2.69 26.10
N MET A 513 -7.74 -1.71 26.08
CA MET A 513 -7.39 -0.29 25.91
C MET A 513 -6.66 0.27 27.15
N GLU A 514 -7.11 -0.08 28.35
CA GLU A 514 -6.48 0.31 29.62
C GLU A 514 -5.06 -0.26 29.76
N GLU A 515 -4.90 -1.54 29.43
CA GLU A 515 -3.62 -2.26 29.46
C GLU A 515 -2.71 -1.91 28.26
N LYS A 516 -3.22 -1.13 27.29
CA LYS A 516 -2.53 -0.76 26.05
C LYS A 516 -2.04 -2.00 25.28
N VAL A 517 -2.90 -3.01 25.20
CA VAL A 517 -2.61 -4.26 24.48
C VAL A 517 -2.26 -3.94 23.02
N ILE A 518 -1.14 -4.49 22.55
CA ILE A 518 -0.70 -4.35 21.16
C ILE A 518 -1.19 -5.55 20.37
N GLY A 519 -1.95 -5.31 19.32
CA GLY A 519 -2.47 -6.32 18.42
C GLY A 519 -3.77 -6.97 18.89
N ILE A 520 -4.58 -7.38 17.93
CA ILE A 520 -5.85 -8.06 18.09
C ILE A 520 -6.02 -9.08 16.96
N GLU A 521 -6.52 -10.26 17.29
CA GLU A 521 -6.70 -11.34 16.32
C GLU A 521 -7.70 -10.92 15.23
N PRO A 522 -7.43 -11.19 13.94
CA PRO A 522 -8.33 -10.86 12.83
C PRO A 522 -9.77 -11.38 13.03
N ASN A 523 -9.94 -12.63 13.47
CA ASN A 523 -11.26 -13.19 13.74
C ASN A 523 -11.99 -12.49 14.90
N HIS A 524 -11.25 -11.91 15.84
CA HIS A 524 -11.83 -11.12 16.92
C HIS A 524 -12.41 -9.80 16.37
N ILE A 525 -11.73 -9.15 15.43
CA ILE A 525 -12.30 -8.00 14.68
C ILE A 525 -13.53 -8.41 13.88
N MET A 526 -13.53 -9.60 13.27
CA MET A 526 -14.70 -10.12 12.57
C MET A 526 -15.88 -10.36 13.52
N ALA A 527 -15.63 -10.76 14.76
CA ALA A 527 -16.67 -10.91 15.79
C ALA A 527 -17.29 -9.56 16.17
N ILE A 528 -16.46 -8.53 16.35
CA ILE A 528 -16.92 -7.14 16.56
C ILE A 528 -17.77 -6.68 15.38
N SER A 529 -17.30 -6.89 14.16
CA SER A 529 -18.02 -6.53 12.93
C SER A 529 -19.36 -7.26 12.81
N TRP A 530 -19.43 -8.55 13.18
CA TRP A 530 -20.67 -9.32 13.18
C TRP A 530 -21.66 -8.78 14.20
N LEU A 531 -21.24 -8.53 15.44
CA LEU A 531 -22.10 -7.94 16.47
C LEU A 531 -22.60 -6.53 16.11
N GLU A 532 -21.78 -5.72 15.44
CA GLU A 532 -22.21 -4.44 14.90
C GLU A 532 -23.34 -4.61 13.87
N ARG A 533 -23.27 -5.62 12.99
CA ARG A 533 -24.37 -5.92 12.05
C ARG A 533 -25.63 -6.36 12.78
N GLN A 534 -25.51 -7.21 13.80
CA GLN A 534 -26.66 -7.62 14.62
C GLN A 534 -27.32 -6.43 15.32
N ALA A 535 -26.52 -5.50 15.86
CA ALA A 535 -27.00 -4.26 16.46
C ALA A 535 -27.67 -3.34 15.43
N THR A 536 -27.10 -3.25 14.23
CA THR A 536 -27.65 -2.48 13.10
C THR A 536 -29.03 -3.02 12.71
N GLU A 537 -29.17 -4.34 12.56
CA GLU A 537 -30.44 -4.97 12.22
C GLU A 537 -31.50 -4.74 13.31
N LEU A 538 -31.11 -4.88 14.59
CA LEU A 538 -32.00 -4.62 15.71
C LEU A 538 -32.55 -3.19 15.68
N LEU A 539 -31.68 -2.18 15.50
CA LEU A 539 -32.11 -0.78 15.47
C LEU A 539 -32.93 -0.45 14.22
N ARG A 540 -32.62 -1.05 13.08
CA ARG A 540 -33.39 -0.87 11.85
C ARG A 540 -34.85 -1.30 12.02
N ASN A 541 -35.04 -2.42 12.72
CA ASN A 541 -36.32 -3.09 12.94
C ASN A 541 -36.99 -2.74 14.28
N ILE A 542 -36.45 -1.78 15.02
CA ILE A 542 -37.00 -1.38 16.32
C ILE A 542 -38.44 -0.85 16.17
N SER A 543 -39.31 -1.23 17.10
CA SER A 543 -40.68 -0.69 17.17
C SER A 543 -40.67 0.75 17.72
N PHE A 544 -41.77 1.48 17.51
CA PHE A 544 -41.92 2.81 18.09
C PHE A 544 -41.86 2.76 19.64
N GLU A 545 -42.53 1.79 20.23
CA GLU A 545 -42.64 1.61 21.68
C GLU A 545 -41.27 1.35 22.31
N ASP A 546 -40.48 0.52 21.63
CA ASP A 546 -39.13 0.21 22.05
C ASP A 546 -38.17 1.40 21.85
N GLN A 547 -38.28 2.09 20.72
CA GLN A 547 -37.51 3.31 20.46
C GLN A 547 -37.89 4.40 21.46
N TRP A 548 -39.13 4.50 21.90
CA TRP A 548 -39.55 5.63 22.73
C TRP A 548 -38.73 5.78 24.02
N GLY A 549 -38.42 4.66 24.67
CA GLY A 549 -37.71 4.62 25.96
C GLY A 549 -36.29 4.05 25.90
N ALA A 550 -35.80 3.63 24.72
CA ALA A 550 -34.54 2.88 24.60
C ALA A 550 -33.36 3.57 25.28
N TYR A 551 -33.23 4.89 25.15
CA TYR A 551 -32.13 5.68 25.71
C TYR A 551 -31.93 5.55 27.24
N LYS A 552 -32.92 5.04 27.98
CA LYS A 552 -32.83 4.78 29.43
C LYS A 552 -32.61 3.31 29.80
N GLN A 553 -32.53 2.41 28.82
CA GLN A 553 -32.45 0.97 29.04
C GLN A 553 -31.00 0.49 28.99
N ASP A 554 -30.65 -0.47 29.85
CA ASP A 554 -29.29 -0.99 29.98
C ASP A 554 -28.78 -1.62 28.67
N TRP A 555 -29.62 -2.36 27.95
CA TRP A 555 -29.25 -2.96 26.65
C TRP A 555 -28.82 -1.90 25.63
N PHE A 556 -29.45 -0.72 25.66
CA PHE A 556 -29.16 0.36 24.72
C PHE A 556 -27.92 1.16 25.15
N ILE A 557 -27.74 1.38 26.46
CA ILE A 557 -26.50 1.98 27.00
C ILE A 557 -25.28 1.10 26.66
N SER A 558 -25.44 -0.23 26.75
CA SER A 558 -24.43 -1.21 26.36
C SER A 558 -24.05 -1.07 24.88
N LEU A 559 -25.04 -0.88 24.01
CA LEU A 559 -24.85 -0.63 22.58
C LEU A 559 -24.17 0.72 22.31
N LEU A 560 -24.52 1.79 23.06
CA LEU A 560 -23.84 3.08 22.94
C LEU A 560 -22.37 3.00 23.37
N LYS A 561 -22.07 2.26 24.44
CA LYS A 561 -20.67 2.02 24.86
C LYS A 561 -19.90 1.27 23.78
N PHE A 562 -20.51 0.24 23.19
CA PHE A 562 -19.93 -0.51 22.10
C PHE A 562 -19.60 0.37 20.89
N HIS A 563 -20.55 1.21 20.47
CA HIS A 563 -20.32 2.17 19.39
C HIS A 563 -19.21 3.17 19.73
N GLU A 564 -19.17 3.69 20.95
CA GLU A 564 -18.11 4.61 21.38
C GLU A 564 -16.73 3.94 21.36
N LEU A 565 -16.64 2.67 21.78
CA LEU A 565 -15.39 1.89 21.78
C LEU A 565 -14.87 1.62 20.37
N ILE A 566 -15.73 1.49 19.35
CA ILE A 566 -15.33 1.12 17.98
C ILE A 566 -15.52 2.24 16.94
N GLY A 567 -16.03 3.39 17.36
CA GLY A 567 -16.50 4.48 16.50
C GLY A 567 -16.11 5.88 16.96
N SER A 568 -15.22 5.99 17.96
CA SER A 568 -14.68 7.27 18.44
C SER A 568 -13.18 7.43 18.10
N PRO A 569 -12.67 8.68 17.99
CA PRO A 569 -11.23 8.91 17.85
C PRO A 569 -10.45 8.47 19.10
N GLN A 570 -11.08 8.54 20.27
CA GLN A 570 -10.49 8.12 21.53
C GLN A 570 -11.60 7.84 22.55
N TYR A 571 -11.58 6.66 23.15
CA TYR A 571 -12.47 6.33 24.25
C TYR A 571 -11.98 6.91 25.58
N ASN A 572 -12.91 7.46 26.35
CA ASN A 572 -12.70 7.87 27.74
C ASN A 572 -13.92 7.47 28.57
N GLU A 573 -13.72 6.61 29.56
CA GLU A 573 -14.80 6.09 30.40
C GLU A 573 -15.53 7.23 31.14
N GLN A 574 -14.81 8.19 31.72
CA GLN A 574 -15.43 9.28 32.49
C GLN A 574 -16.28 10.19 31.60
N GLU A 575 -15.80 10.53 30.41
CA GLU A 575 -16.55 11.34 29.45
C GLU A 575 -17.77 10.60 28.91
N PHE A 576 -17.66 9.27 28.73
CA PHE A 576 -18.78 8.43 28.35
C PHE A 576 -19.85 8.40 29.45
N GLN A 577 -19.47 8.19 30.71
CA GLN A 577 -20.40 8.19 31.84
C GLN A 577 -21.11 9.54 32.02
N ASN A 578 -20.39 10.66 31.88
CA ASN A 578 -20.99 12.00 31.93
C ASN A 578 -22.02 12.21 30.81
N TYR A 579 -21.75 11.65 29.64
CA TYR A 579 -22.67 11.70 28.51
C TYR A 579 -23.92 10.84 28.73
N ILE A 580 -23.77 9.62 29.25
CA ILE A 580 -24.91 8.77 29.61
C ILE A 580 -25.77 9.46 30.66
N GLN A 581 -25.18 10.11 31.67
CA GLN A 581 -25.94 10.86 32.67
C GLN A 581 -26.74 12.02 32.06
N SER A 582 -26.15 12.74 31.09
CA SER A 582 -26.84 13.81 30.37
C SER A 582 -27.99 13.28 29.52
N LEU A 583 -27.82 12.10 28.93
CA LEU A 583 -28.80 11.42 28.09
C LEU A 583 -29.98 10.88 28.90
N ILE A 584 -29.74 10.27 30.06
CA ILE A 584 -30.80 9.78 30.97
C ILE A 584 -31.62 10.94 31.54
N SER A 585 -30.98 12.08 31.81
CA SER A 585 -31.61 13.30 32.31
C SER A 585 -32.39 14.10 31.24
N ALA A 586 -32.38 13.69 29.98
CA ALA A 586 -33.09 14.40 28.91
C ALA A 586 -34.61 14.39 29.12
N ASN A 587 -35.25 15.54 28.85
CA ASN A 587 -36.67 15.76 29.11
C ASN A 587 -37.58 15.05 28.10
N SER A 588 -37.05 14.68 26.94
CA SER A 588 -37.79 13.98 25.90
C SER A 588 -36.92 13.00 25.12
N PRO A 589 -37.51 11.97 24.48
CA PRO A 589 -36.77 11.06 23.60
C PRO A 589 -36.06 11.79 22.46
N LEU A 590 -36.69 12.82 21.88
CA LEU A 590 -36.11 13.60 20.80
C LEU A 590 -34.87 14.38 21.24
N GLU A 591 -34.87 14.93 22.46
CA GLU A 591 -33.70 15.58 23.03
C GLU A 591 -32.56 14.57 23.24
N ALA A 592 -32.86 13.41 23.80
CA ALA A 592 -31.89 12.33 23.95
C ALA A 592 -31.29 11.91 22.61
N TYR A 593 -32.10 11.63 21.59
CA TYR A 593 -31.63 11.22 20.26
C TYR A 593 -30.84 12.30 19.53
N LYS A 594 -31.13 13.58 19.76
CA LYS A 594 -30.28 14.69 19.28
C LYS A 594 -28.91 14.70 19.94
N LEU A 595 -28.81 14.38 21.25
CA LEU A 595 -27.53 14.26 21.94
C LEU A 595 -26.69 13.10 21.38
N ILE A 596 -27.32 11.94 21.13
CA ILE A 596 -26.68 10.80 20.47
C ILE A 596 -26.15 11.21 19.09
N GLY A 597 -27.02 11.75 18.23
CA GLY A 597 -26.66 12.15 16.88
C GLY A 597 -25.52 13.16 16.86
N ARG A 598 -25.53 14.16 17.77
CA ARG A 598 -24.45 15.15 17.86
C ARG A 598 -23.11 14.52 18.23
N ARG A 599 -23.07 13.70 19.28
CA ARG A 599 -21.82 13.04 19.73
C ARG A 599 -21.22 12.18 18.62
N ILE A 600 -22.06 11.39 17.94
CA ILE A 600 -21.63 10.53 16.84
C ILE A 600 -21.09 11.36 15.66
N LEU A 601 -21.77 12.43 15.26
CA LEU A 601 -21.31 13.29 14.16
C LEU A 601 -19.98 14.00 14.50
N GLU A 602 -19.78 14.38 15.76
CA GLU A 602 -18.50 14.94 16.24
C GLU A 602 -17.37 13.91 16.14
N ASN A 603 -17.63 12.66 16.57
CA ASN A 603 -16.67 11.56 16.46
C ASN A 603 -16.31 11.27 14.99
N ILE A 604 -17.30 11.20 14.09
CA ILE A 604 -17.05 10.99 12.65
C ILE A 604 -16.20 12.13 12.07
N LYS A 605 -16.49 13.37 12.43
CA LYS A 605 -15.72 14.52 11.95
C LYS A 605 -14.26 14.44 12.40
N ALA A 606 -14.02 14.02 13.64
CA ALA A 606 -12.67 13.83 14.18
C ALA A 606 -11.94 12.67 13.47
N LEU A 607 -12.58 11.51 13.31
CA LEU A 607 -12.04 10.36 12.59
C LEU A 607 -11.72 10.69 11.12
N ALA A 608 -12.62 11.38 10.42
CA ALA A 608 -12.41 11.83 9.05
C ALA A 608 -11.16 12.72 8.92
N ALA A 609 -10.94 13.62 9.88
CA ALA A 609 -9.74 14.45 9.90
C ALA A 609 -8.46 13.64 10.18
N LEU A 610 -8.52 12.64 11.05
CA LEU A 610 -7.40 11.73 11.34
C LEU A 610 -7.03 10.88 10.11
N TYR A 611 -8.01 10.22 9.50
CA TYR A 611 -7.77 9.33 8.36
C TYR A 611 -7.33 10.07 7.10
N LYS A 612 -7.80 11.30 6.89
CA LYS A 612 -7.27 12.15 5.81
C LYS A 612 -5.79 12.45 6.00
N LYS A 613 -5.31 12.64 7.24
CA LYS A 613 -3.87 12.81 7.53
C LYS A 613 -3.07 11.53 7.30
N LYS A 614 -3.68 10.36 7.54
CA LYS A 614 -3.10 9.03 7.24
C LYS A 614 -3.10 8.70 5.74
N GLY A 615 -3.76 9.49 4.90
CA GLY A 615 -3.78 9.34 3.44
C GLY A 615 -5.03 8.64 2.88
N ARG A 616 -5.97 8.25 3.74
CA ARG A 616 -7.21 7.58 3.32
C ARG A 616 -8.13 8.56 2.57
N THR A 617 -8.67 8.13 1.43
CA THR A 617 -9.54 8.95 0.59
C THR A 617 -11.02 8.59 0.66
N ASP A 618 -11.37 7.34 0.99
CA ASP A 618 -12.76 6.93 1.21
C ASP A 618 -13.15 7.06 2.68
N LEU A 619 -13.92 8.11 2.98
CA LEU A 619 -14.42 8.42 4.32
C LEU A 619 -15.94 8.20 4.43
N GLY A 620 -16.62 7.79 3.35
CA GLY A 620 -18.08 7.59 3.36
C GLY A 620 -18.50 6.40 4.22
N ALA A 621 -17.62 5.40 4.32
CA ALA A 621 -17.81 4.19 5.12
C ALA A 621 -17.86 4.44 6.64
N LEU A 622 -17.43 5.62 7.13
CA LEU A 622 -17.56 6.01 8.54
C LEU A 622 -19.04 6.12 8.98
N TRP A 623 -19.91 6.46 8.05
CA TRP A 623 -21.31 6.77 8.33
C TRP A 623 -22.28 5.77 7.69
N SER A 624 -22.09 5.42 6.42
CA SER A 624 -23.15 4.81 5.62
C SER A 624 -23.37 3.32 5.93
N GLY A 625 -24.64 2.92 6.07
CA GLY A 625 -25.06 1.51 6.04
C GLY A 625 -24.67 0.66 7.26
N ASN A 626 -24.26 1.28 8.36
CA ASN A 626 -23.76 0.62 9.57
C ASN A 626 -24.47 1.12 10.84
N LEU A 627 -23.97 0.73 12.02
CA LEU A 627 -24.56 1.10 13.31
C LEU A 627 -24.64 2.62 13.52
N THR A 628 -23.63 3.35 13.05
CA THR A 628 -23.60 4.83 13.08
C THR A 628 -24.81 5.43 12.38
N HIS A 629 -25.16 4.94 11.18
CA HIS A 629 -26.31 5.42 10.43
C HIS A 629 -27.61 5.22 11.21
N GLU A 630 -27.83 4.02 11.76
CA GLU A 630 -29.06 3.71 12.48
C GLU A 630 -29.16 4.51 13.79
N LEU A 631 -28.05 4.70 14.51
CA LEU A 631 -28.01 5.51 15.74
C LEU A 631 -28.34 6.98 15.51
N VAL A 632 -27.81 7.59 14.44
CA VAL A 632 -28.17 8.98 14.12
C VAL A 632 -29.60 9.08 13.56
N GLY A 633 -30.05 8.04 12.85
CA GLY A 633 -31.43 7.91 12.38
C GLY A 633 -32.48 7.85 13.49
N LEU A 634 -32.11 7.60 14.75
CA LEU A 634 -33.04 7.56 15.88
C LEU A 634 -33.74 8.90 16.16
N ILE A 635 -33.23 10.01 15.62
CA ILE A 635 -33.90 11.32 15.68
C ILE A 635 -35.28 11.25 14.99
N ASP A 636 -35.39 10.41 13.94
CA ASP A 636 -36.65 10.14 13.27
C ASP A 636 -37.37 8.98 13.98
N LEU A 637 -38.39 9.33 14.75
CA LEU A 637 -39.21 8.34 15.45
C LEU A 637 -39.95 7.45 14.45
N LYS A 638 -39.89 6.13 14.68
CA LYS A 638 -40.60 5.13 13.89
C LYS A 638 -42.11 5.38 13.93
N PRO A 639 -42.87 4.96 12.90
CA PRO A 639 -44.32 5.12 12.92
C PRO A 639 -44.96 4.38 14.10
N ALA A 640 -45.76 5.11 14.89
CA ALA A 640 -46.59 4.54 15.93
C ALA A 640 -47.78 3.77 15.31
N THR A 641 -47.61 2.46 15.13
CA THR A 641 -48.61 1.59 14.49
C THR A 641 -49.58 0.94 15.48
N THR A 642 -49.24 0.89 16.77
CA THR A 642 -50.13 0.38 17.83
C THR A 642 -50.96 1.50 18.46
N LYS A 643 -52.11 1.16 19.05
CA LYS A 643 -52.93 2.13 19.82
C LYS A 643 -52.16 2.75 20.98
N PHE A 644 -51.36 1.95 21.67
CA PHE A 644 -50.54 2.42 22.78
C PHE A 644 -49.52 3.46 22.28
N GLY A 645 -48.78 3.15 21.21
CA GLY A 645 -47.82 4.08 20.63
C GLY A 645 -48.46 5.36 20.11
N GLN A 646 -49.65 5.26 19.51
CA GLN A 646 -50.42 6.42 19.02
C GLN A 646 -50.81 7.36 20.17
N ASN A 647 -51.28 6.80 21.29
CA ASN A 647 -51.62 7.57 22.48
C ASN A 647 -50.37 8.24 23.09
N LEU A 648 -49.28 7.49 23.24
CA LEU A 648 -48.01 7.99 23.77
C LEU A 648 -47.48 9.18 22.96
N ARG A 649 -47.57 9.09 21.62
CA ARG A 649 -47.18 10.15 20.70
C ARG A 649 -48.08 11.38 20.83
N ALA A 650 -49.39 11.17 20.96
CA ALA A 650 -50.37 12.24 21.10
C ALA A 650 -50.21 12.99 22.43
N GLU A 651 -50.09 12.26 23.54
CA GLU A 651 -49.86 12.82 24.88
C GLU A 651 -48.59 13.68 24.92
N THR A 652 -47.52 13.23 24.28
CA THR A 652 -46.25 13.99 24.26
C THR A 652 -46.33 15.23 23.35
N ALA A 653 -47.06 15.14 22.24
CA ALA A 653 -47.34 16.32 21.43
C ALA A 653 -48.12 17.37 22.26
N GLN A 654 -49.04 16.91 23.11
CA GLN A 654 -49.83 17.75 23.99
C GLN A 654 -48.99 18.38 25.13
N GLN A 655 -48.11 17.61 25.77
CA GLN A 655 -47.15 18.13 26.77
C GLN A 655 -46.20 19.20 26.22
N ASN A 656 -45.83 19.11 24.94
CA ASN A 656 -44.97 20.11 24.29
C ASN A 656 -45.72 21.41 23.95
N ILE A 657 -47.04 21.35 23.80
CA ILE A 657 -47.90 22.51 23.50
C ILE A 657 -48.39 23.17 24.79
N GLU A 658 -48.61 22.37 25.85
CA GLU A 658 -49.12 22.82 27.15
C GLU A 658 -48.16 22.43 28.28
N PRO A 659 -47.22 23.31 28.67
CA PRO A 659 -46.32 23.08 29.81
C PRO A 659 -47.13 22.93 31.11
N GLY A 660 -47.28 21.69 31.59
CA GLY A 660 -48.09 21.35 32.77
C GLY A 660 -49.15 20.27 32.56
N TYR A 661 -49.35 19.79 31.32
CA TYR A 661 -50.27 18.70 31.01
C TYR A 661 -49.82 17.36 31.64
N HIS A 662 -50.69 16.72 32.43
CA HIS A 662 -50.47 15.40 33.00
C HIS A 662 -51.27 14.33 32.23
N PRO A 663 -50.68 13.15 31.96
CA PRO A 663 -51.42 12.06 31.30
C PRO A 663 -52.66 11.67 32.13
N GLY A 664 -53.85 11.86 31.57
CA GLY A 664 -55.13 11.60 32.22
C GLY A 664 -55.97 12.84 32.60
N ASP A 665 -55.49 14.05 32.29
CA ASP A 665 -56.27 15.30 32.37
C ASP A 665 -57.37 15.42 31.30
#